data_AF-A0A926CYU5-F1
#
_entry.id   AF-A0A926CYU5-F1
#
_cell.length_a   1.000
_cell.length_b   1.000
_cell.length_c   1.000
_cell.angle_alpha   90.00
_cell.angle_beta   90.00
_cell.angle_gamma   90.00
#
_symmetry.space_group_name_H-M   'P 1'
#
loop_
_entity.id
_entity.type
_entity.pdbx_description
1 polymer ?
#
loop_
_entity_poly.entity_id
_entity_poly.type
_entity_poly.pdbx_seq_one_letter_code
_entity_poly.pdbx_strand_id
1 'polypeptide(L)'
;MDIQTKHRIYELLTGAFSLGEAYPLSRIAKFLTDADIRSAAYGYPKMRALLEDLPEFLTVTPIMLGQNPQQMITLHTWTDDAPNERSSPEENFFRLVNVPAKSLAVFCNLMGLTEPEARAALEQGYKRAKSEGSLQSEGDNLAYDVGPAHIVLQKSWYAESSQPWHFSFHMQDVPARPAITDTAQTPIQRQHTAKADEHRFTEAERQEIYHVLTGQLPTGEKLHMAAVSKQLADNGYPKERYGFAKMKAFLLALGDMLTLEDQVMGGVPQSLVTIHPQAHWEQPPASQPAAHVGGSEEPPQRMDEAVFLAPKTLAILNAYLTGQEAPPAPAVIDQLRAAYEKARLEGNLEYRNDAYRFPLPFKGLEGGALFAAIKRSNSDYAGASPWYLNFAGPDRFGRAPGKILEQFAFLGAWPSFLEGLAQKALPEPWDFGEGSHKRYHILQKYIQYTFYRLQLEDKVCIAEDKSFAAFNTGLVTPHYDDLYACFEPNDEGAATAWHFVDFCTAAGRGVGKRLVDAFNPLPQPASYFERKEDLLFDLEKELHTDFDHILLDNVSRLPLPFLQEESRGIPAAQAVLEQIQSTDEAAAKRTLYSELSGVIADTPRLYNRLRNRVEDAIELAKKQVRWNFKTAIPCYFPTRNVMSLMLPLSLQYDGRADAALVVELTRSGNYQGQTILTLQQAYLDARLLCRPNSEWLNTEAQGGDALDEEEA
;
A
#
# COMPACT_ATOMS: atom_id res chain seq x y z
N MET A 1 -21.65 -4.98 -43.05
CA MET A 1 -20.64 -5.20 -44.10
C MET A 1 -21.25 -5.92 -45.30
N ASP A 2 -20.81 -5.66 -46.55
CA ASP A 2 -21.36 -6.35 -47.74
C ASP A 2 -20.78 -7.76 -47.95
N ILE A 3 -21.47 -8.60 -48.73
CA ILE A 3 -21.11 -10.01 -48.89
C ILE A 3 -19.79 -10.23 -49.64
N GLN A 4 -19.45 -9.33 -50.57
CA GLN A 4 -18.18 -9.40 -51.30
C GLN A 4 -16.98 -9.17 -50.38
N THR A 5 -17.10 -8.21 -49.46
CA THR A 5 -16.10 -7.95 -48.42
C THR A 5 -15.98 -9.13 -47.47
N LYS A 6 -17.10 -9.72 -47.04
CA LYS A 6 -17.10 -10.92 -46.18
C LYS A 6 -16.36 -12.10 -46.85
N HIS A 7 -16.62 -12.36 -48.13
CA HIS A 7 -15.90 -13.39 -48.89
C HIS A 7 -14.39 -13.12 -48.97
N ARG A 8 -13.98 -11.87 -49.20
CA ARG A 8 -12.56 -11.49 -49.21
C ARG A 8 -11.88 -11.77 -47.86
N ILE A 9 -12.55 -11.46 -46.76
CA ILE A 9 -12.04 -11.73 -45.40
C ILE A 9 -11.94 -13.25 -45.16
N TYR A 10 -12.95 -14.00 -45.60
CA TYR A 10 -12.96 -15.46 -45.50
C TYR A 10 -11.79 -16.13 -46.24
N GLU A 11 -11.54 -15.73 -47.49
CA GLU A 11 -10.41 -16.25 -48.29
C GLU A 11 -9.05 -15.93 -47.66
N LEU A 12 -8.89 -14.70 -47.13
CA LEU A 12 -7.65 -14.28 -46.47
C LEU A 12 -7.38 -15.09 -45.19
N LEU A 13 -8.41 -15.30 -44.36
CA LEU A 13 -8.27 -16.02 -43.11
C LEU A 13 -8.07 -17.52 -43.33
N THR A 14 -8.82 -18.14 -44.24
CA THR A 14 -8.67 -19.57 -44.55
C THR A 14 -7.38 -19.90 -45.32
N GLY A 15 -6.75 -18.91 -45.97
CA GLY A 15 -5.42 -19.05 -46.54
C GLY A 15 -4.28 -19.04 -45.51
N ALA A 16 -4.52 -18.52 -44.29
CA ALA A 16 -3.49 -18.33 -43.26
C ALA A 16 -3.73 -19.12 -41.96
N PHE A 17 -4.95 -19.58 -41.72
CA PHE A 17 -5.36 -20.26 -40.50
C PHE A 17 -6.18 -21.51 -40.82
N SER A 18 -5.98 -22.57 -40.04
CA SER A 18 -6.68 -23.85 -40.19
C SER A 18 -8.12 -23.75 -39.67
N LEU A 19 -9.06 -24.39 -40.36
CA LEU A 19 -10.44 -24.53 -39.89
C LEU A 19 -10.49 -25.45 -38.65
N GLY A 20 -11.33 -25.10 -37.67
CA GLY A 20 -11.56 -25.87 -36.44
C GLY A 20 -10.54 -25.64 -35.32
N GLU A 21 -9.46 -24.89 -35.56
CA GLU A 21 -8.50 -24.50 -34.52
C GLU A 21 -8.87 -23.15 -33.88
N ALA A 22 -8.65 -23.03 -32.57
CA ALA A 22 -8.90 -21.81 -31.81
C ALA A 22 -7.65 -20.92 -31.75
N TYR A 23 -7.76 -19.67 -32.21
CA TYR A 23 -6.67 -18.69 -32.21
C TYR A 23 -7.00 -17.49 -31.34
N PRO A 24 -6.01 -16.87 -30.65
CA PRO A 24 -6.27 -15.64 -29.91
C PRO A 24 -6.75 -14.51 -30.82
N LEU A 25 -7.74 -13.73 -30.37
CA LEU A 25 -8.26 -12.55 -31.08
C LEU A 25 -7.13 -11.63 -31.55
N SER A 26 -6.10 -11.42 -30.73
CA SER A 26 -4.94 -10.57 -31.05
C SER A 26 -4.16 -11.06 -32.26
N ARG A 27 -4.07 -12.38 -32.47
CA ARG A 27 -3.36 -12.99 -33.59
C ARG A 27 -4.13 -12.79 -34.90
N ILE A 28 -5.44 -13.01 -34.88
CA ILE A 28 -6.32 -12.76 -36.04
C ILE A 28 -6.37 -11.27 -36.36
N ALA A 29 -6.50 -10.41 -35.34
CA ALA A 29 -6.54 -8.97 -35.50
C ALA A 29 -5.25 -8.40 -36.10
N LYS A 30 -4.09 -8.89 -35.65
CA LYS A 30 -2.79 -8.51 -36.22
C LYS A 30 -2.70 -8.92 -37.69
N PHE A 31 -3.03 -10.16 -38.03
CA PHE A 31 -2.99 -10.64 -39.41
C PHE A 31 -3.89 -9.82 -40.35
N LEU A 32 -5.13 -9.52 -39.93
CA LEU A 32 -6.03 -8.68 -40.72
C LEU A 32 -5.49 -7.26 -40.89
N THR A 33 -4.88 -6.69 -39.84
CA THR A 33 -4.26 -5.37 -39.91
C THR A 33 -3.07 -5.36 -40.86
N ASP A 34 -2.23 -6.40 -40.83
CA ASP A 34 -1.09 -6.58 -41.75
C ASP A 34 -1.56 -6.77 -43.21
N ALA A 35 -2.77 -7.31 -43.41
CA ALA A 35 -3.44 -7.42 -44.72
C ALA A 35 -4.28 -6.18 -45.11
N ASP A 36 -4.07 -5.05 -44.41
CA ASP A 36 -4.75 -3.75 -44.61
C ASP A 36 -6.28 -3.78 -44.40
N ILE A 37 -6.77 -4.71 -43.58
CA ILE A 37 -8.16 -4.78 -43.13
C ILE A 37 -8.22 -4.17 -41.73
N ARG A 38 -8.80 -2.96 -41.63
CA ARG A 38 -8.97 -2.23 -40.37
C ARG A 38 -10.45 -2.11 -40.00
N SER A 39 -10.79 -2.33 -38.73
CA SER A 39 -12.19 -2.31 -38.27
C SER A 39 -12.89 -0.97 -38.51
N ALA A 40 -12.16 0.14 -38.34
CA ALA A 40 -12.66 1.49 -38.56
C ALA A 40 -13.09 1.74 -40.02
N ALA A 41 -12.42 1.13 -41.00
CA ALA A 41 -12.75 1.27 -42.41
C ALA A 41 -14.15 0.68 -42.76
N TYR A 42 -14.66 -0.20 -41.91
CA TYR A 42 -15.97 -0.84 -42.05
C TYR A 42 -16.99 -0.36 -41.01
N GLY A 43 -16.67 0.70 -40.25
CA GLY A 43 -17.57 1.30 -39.27
C GLY A 43 -17.61 0.61 -37.90
N TYR A 44 -16.66 -0.29 -37.58
CA TYR A 44 -16.60 -0.97 -36.28
C TYR A 44 -15.55 -0.32 -35.36
N PRO A 45 -15.88 -0.08 -34.08
CA PRO A 45 -14.99 0.62 -33.14
C PRO A 45 -13.74 -0.18 -32.78
N LYS A 46 -13.82 -1.53 -32.81
CA LYS A 46 -12.71 -2.45 -32.53
C LYS A 46 -12.79 -3.68 -33.44
N MET A 47 -11.66 -4.37 -33.65
CA MET A 47 -11.60 -5.58 -34.48
C MET A 47 -12.54 -6.69 -33.99
N ARG A 48 -12.73 -6.79 -32.67
CA ARG A 48 -13.68 -7.73 -32.08
C ARG A 48 -15.10 -7.57 -32.64
N ALA A 49 -15.62 -6.34 -32.67
CA ALA A 49 -16.97 -6.08 -33.15
C ALA A 49 -17.15 -6.39 -34.64
N LEU A 50 -16.08 -6.21 -35.44
CA LEU A 50 -16.07 -6.63 -36.84
C LEU A 50 -16.15 -8.15 -36.98
N LEU A 51 -15.37 -8.89 -36.16
CA LEU A 51 -15.34 -10.35 -36.21
C LEU A 51 -16.64 -10.97 -35.66
N GLU A 52 -17.24 -10.38 -34.63
CA GLU A 52 -18.57 -10.80 -34.13
C GLU A 52 -19.68 -10.64 -35.20
N ASP A 53 -19.49 -9.78 -36.21
CA ASP A 53 -20.41 -9.59 -37.34
C ASP A 53 -20.10 -10.50 -38.56
N LEU A 54 -19.26 -11.52 -38.37
CA LEU A 54 -18.90 -12.54 -39.37
C LEU A 54 -19.30 -13.98 -38.96
N PRO A 55 -20.49 -14.23 -38.40
CA PRO A 55 -20.88 -15.55 -37.91
C PRO A 55 -20.98 -16.62 -39.01
N GLU A 56 -20.96 -16.23 -40.28
CA GLU A 56 -21.05 -17.15 -41.40
C GLU A 56 -19.84 -18.10 -41.49
N PHE A 57 -18.67 -17.72 -40.95
CA PHE A 57 -17.45 -18.52 -41.07
C PHE A 57 -16.51 -18.44 -39.86
N LEU A 58 -16.87 -17.73 -38.79
CA LEU A 58 -16.09 -17.73 -37.56
C LEU A 58 -16.96 -17.59 -36.31
N THR A 59 -16.48 -18.16 -35.22
CA THR A 59 -17.08 -18.03 -33.89
C THR A 59 -16.10 -17.39 -32.92
N VAL A 60 -16.60 -16.46 -32.09
CA VAL A 60 -15.84 -15.83 -31.02
C VAL A 60 -16.23 -16.49 -29.70
N THR A 61 -15.31 -17.20 -29.06
CA THR A 61 -15.53 -17.88 -27.77
C THR A 61 -14.68 -17.25 -26.68
N PRO A 62 -15.27 -16.83 -25.54
CA PRO A 62 -14.49 -16.41 -24.38
C PRO A 62 -13.89 -17.62 -23.66
N ILE A 63 -12.61 -17.55 -23.31
CA ILE A 63 -11.96 -18.48 -22.39
C ILE A 63 -11.56 -17.72 -21.13
N MET A 64 -11.94 -18.25 -19.97
CA MET A 64 -11.56 -17.70 -18.67
C MET A 64 -10.12 -18.11 -18.33
N LEU A 65 -9.20 -17.16 -18.42
CA LEU A 65 -7.81 -17.26 -17.96
C LEU A 65 -7.58 -16.12 -16.96
N GLY A 66 -7.88 -16.38 -15.68
CA GLY A 66 -7.83 -15.37 -14.61
C GLY A 66 -9.06 -14.47 -14.57
N GLN A 67 -8.90 -13.21 -14.11
CA GLN A 67 -10.01 -12.26 -13.94
C GLN A 67 -10.47 -11.57 -15.24
N ASN A 68 -9.76 -11.77 -16.36
CA ASN A 68 -10.11 -11.18 -17.65
C ASN A 68 -10.41 -12.28 -18.69
N PRO A 69 -11.59 -12.27 -19.35
CA PRO A 69 -11.91 -13.23 -20.40
C PRO A 69 -11.04 -12.95 -21.64
N GLN A 70 -10.18 -13.90 -22.02
CA GLN A 70 -9.49 -13.85 -23.32
C GLN A 70 -10.45 -14.36 -24.41
N GLN A 71 -10.46 -13.69 -25.57
CA GLN A 71 -11.31 -14.05 -26.69
C GLN A 71 -10.53 -14.92 -27.67
N MET A 72 -11.09 -16.09 -27.99
CA MET A 72 -10.56 -17.00 -29.00
C MET A 72 -11.48 -17.00 -30.22
N ILE A 73 -10.89 -17.12 -31.40
CA ILE A 73 -11.55 -17.16 -32.71
C ILE A 73 -11.35 -18.55 -33.28
N THR A 74 -12.44 -19.21 -33.64
CA THR A 74 -12.43 -20.49 -34.35
C THR A 74 -13.04 -20.29 -35.72
N LEU A 75 -12.31 -20.61 -36.78
CA LEU A 75 -12.80 -20.53 -38.15
C LEU A 75 -13.54 -21.81 -38.52
N HIS A 76 -14.64 -21.68 -39.25
CA HIS A 76 -15.39 -22.82 -39.80
C HIS A 76 -15.70 -22.60 -41.29
N THR A 77 -16.24 -23.64 -41.93
CA THR A 77 -16.72 -23.53 -43.31
C THR A 77 -17.84 -22.49 -43.38
N TRP A 78 -17.89 -21.75 -44.49
CA TRP A 78 -18.95 -20.79 -44.74
C TRP A 78 -20.32 -21.46 -44.68
N THR A 79 -21.23 -20.94 -43.86
CA THR A 79 -22.61 -21.42 -43.74
C THR A 79 -23.59 -20.27 -43.99
N ASP A 80 -24.47 -20.45 -44.98
CA ASP A 80 -25.57 -19.51 -45.26
C ASP A 80 -26.69 -19.58 -44.20
N ASP A 81 -26.73 -20.68 -43.43
CA ASP A 81 -27.64 -20.94 -42.31
C ASP A 81 -27.01 -20.56 -40.95
N ALA A 82 -26.27 -19.45 -40.88
CA ALA A 82 -25.82 -18.93 -39.59
C ALA A 82 -27.04 -18.73 -38.67
N PRO A 83 -26.98 -19.06 -37.36
CA PRO A 83 -28.12 -18.94 -36.46
C PRO A 83 -28.64 -17.50 -36.50
N ASN A 84 -29.73 -17.32 -37.22
CA ASN A 84 -30.40 -16.04 -37.35
C ASN A 84 -31.23 -15.87 -36.08
N GLU A 85 -30.57 -15.68 -34.94
CA GLU A 85 -31.23 -15.31 -33.69
C GLU A 85 -31.59 -13.83 -33.73
N ARG A 86 -32.52 -13.51 -34.64
CA ARG A 86 -33.53 -12.47 -34.44
C ARG A 86 -34.68 -13.05 -33.61
N SER A 87 -34.39 -13.64 -32.46
CA SER A 87 -35.37 -13.89 -31.41
C SER A 87 -35.43 -12.64 -30.52
N SER A 88 -36.64 -12.14 -30.29
CA SER A 88 -36.92 -10.83 -29.69
C SER A 88 -36.12 -10.56 -28.40
N PRO A 89 -35.71 -9.30 -28.12
CA PRO A 89 -34.85 -8.95 -26.98
C PRO A 89 -35.43 -9.20 -25.56
N GLU A 90 -36.58 -9.86 -25.42
CA GLU A 90 -37.37 -9.86 -24.19
C GLU A 90 -37.31 -11.14 -23.33
N GLU A 91 -36.59 -12.19 -23.72
CA GLU A 91 -36.78 -13.51 -23.08
C GLU A 91 -35.67 -14.02 -22.15
N ASN A 92 -34.65 -13.22 -21.82
CA ASN A 92 -33.67 -13.65 -20.82
C ASN A 92 -33.40 -12.53 -19.82
N PHE A 93 -33.91 -12.69 -18.58
CA PHE A 93 -33.75 -11.72 -17.49
C PHE A 93 -32.29 -11.28 -17.32
N PHE A 94 -31.35 -12.23 -17.40
CA PHE A 94 -29.92 -11.95 -17.29
C PHE A 94 -29.28 -11.39 -18.57
N ARG A 95 -30.00 -11.29 -19.69
CA ARG A 95 -29.59 -10.48 -20.86
C ARG A 95 -30.05 -9.03 -20.74
N LEU A 96 -31.11 -8.77 -19.98
CA LEU A 96 -31.68 -7.44 -19.81
C LEU A 96 -31.22 -6.75 -18.52
N VAL A 97 -30.89 -7.53 -17.50
CA VAL A 97 -30.55 -7.07 -16.16
C VAL A 97 -29.10 -7.43 -15.85
N ASN A 98 -28.28 -6.42 -15.58
CA ASN A 98 -26.98 -6.59 -14.95
C ASN A 98 -27.19 -6.95 -13.48
N VAL A 99 -26.80 -8.16 -13.10
CA VAL A 99 -26.86 -8.66 -11.73
C VAL A 99 -25.43 -8.79 -11.20
N PRO A 100 -24.92 -7.82 -10.40
CA PRO A 100 -23.57 -7.89 -9.87
C PRO A 100 -23.38 -9.10 -8.97
N ALA A 101 -22.23 -9.78 -9.10
CA ALA A 101 -21.92 -10.98 -8.30
C ALA A 101 -21.99 -10.71 -6.78
N LYS A 102 -21.56 -9.53 -6.32
CA LYS A 102 -21.66 -9.12 -4.90
C LYS A 102 -23.13 -9.02 -4.45
N SER A 103 -23.98 -8.34 -5.21
CA SER A 103 -25.41 -8.20 -4.89
C SER A 103 -26.15 -9.54 -4.93
N LEU A 104 -25.81 -10.42 -5.87
CA LEU A 104 -26.36 -11.78 -5.95
C LEU A 104 -25.94 -12.61 -4.73
N ALA A 105 -24.69 -12.52 -4.30
CA ALA A 105 -24.20 -13.23 -3.11
C ALA A 105 -24.91 -12.77 -1.83
N VAL A 106 -25.15 -11.46 -1.66
CA VAL A 106 -25.93 -10.93 -0.52
C VAL A 106 -27.37 -11.42 -0.58
N PHE A 107 -27.99 -11.43 -1.76
CA PHE A 107 -29.34 -11.96 -1.95
C PHE A 107 -29.42 -13.46 -1.60
N CYS A 108 -28.45 -14.28 -2.05
CA CYS A 108 -28.33 -15.69 -1.69
C CYS A 108 -28.28 -15.90 -0.17
N ASN A 109 -27.42 -15.15 0.51
CA ASN A 109 -27.25 -15.27 1.96
C ASN A 109 -28.51 -14.86 2.73
N LEU A 110 -29.16 -13.77 2.35
CA LEU A 110 -30.37 -13.28 3.03
C LEU A 110 -31.60 -14.14 2.77
N MET A 111 -31.69 -14.76 1.60
CA MET A 111 -32.79 -15.64 1.21
C MET A 111 -32.56 -17.10 1.58
N GLY A 112 -31.35 -17.48 2.01
CA GLY A 112 -30.96 -18.86 2.28
C GLY A 112 -30.97 -19.74 1.03
N LEU A 113 -30.61 -19.18 -0.14
CA LEU A 113 -30.65 -19.85 -1.45
C LEU A 113 -29.24 -20.07 -2.00
N THR A 114 -29.02 -21.16 -2.72
CA THR A 114 -27.81 -21.31 -3.54
C THR A 114 -27.85 -20.37 -4.75
N GLU A 115 -26.70 -20.08 -5.38
CA GLU A 115 -26.65 -19.18 -6.54
C GLU A 115 -27.59 -19.62 -7.69
N PRO A 116 -27.66 -20.91 -8.09
CA PRO A 116 -28.60 -21.35 -9.11
C PRO A 116 -30.07 -21.13 -8.73
N GLU A 117 -30.42 -21.36 -7.45
CA GLU A 117 -31.78 -21.19 -6.93
C GLU A 117 -32.16 -19.70 -6.86
N ALA A 118 -31.25 -18.84 -6.43
CA ALA A 118 -31.44 -17.39 -6.42
C ALA A 118 -31.65 -16.84 -7.83
N ARG A 119 -30.85 -17.28 -8.81
CA ARG A 119 -31.00 -16.85 -10.20
C ARG A 119 -32.34 -17.30 -10.79
N ALA A 120 -32.76 -18.52 -10.51
CA ALA A 120 -34.07 -19.02 -10.90
C ALA A 120 -35.21 -18.23 -10.23
N ALA A 121 -35.08 -17.90 -8.94
CA ALA A 121 -36.07 -17.14 -8.19
C ALA A 121 -36.25 -15.71 -8.73
N LEU A 122 -35.15 -15.03 -9.08
CA LEU A 122 -35.19 -13.69 -9.66
C LEU A 122 -35.85 -13.68 -11.05
N GLU A 123 -35.49 -14.64 -11.90
CA GLU A 123 -36.07 -14.75 -13.25
C GLU A 123 -37.56 -15.13 -13.20
N GLN A 124 -37.92 -16.12 -12.37
CA GLN A 124 -39.31 -16.54 -12.21
C GLN A 124 -40.17 -15.44 -11.58
N GLY A 125 -39.62 -14.72 -10.58
CA GLY A 125 -40.28 -13.57 -9.97
C GLY A 125 -40.58 -12.47 -10.99
N TYR A 126 -39.64 -12.16 -11.87
CA TYR A 126 -39.83 -11.17 -12.92
C TYR A 126 -40.88 -11.61 -13.95
N LYS A 127 -40.82 -12.88 -14.41
CA LYS A 127 -41.80 -13.44 -15.35
C LYS A 127 -43.21 -13.43 -14.75
N ARG A 128 -43.32 -13.84 -13.48
CA ARG A 128 -44.58 -13.85 -12.73
C ARG A 128 -45.14 -12.44 -12.60
N ALA A 129 -44.35 -11.47 -12.15
CA ALA A 129 -44.78 -10.09 -11.99
C ALA A 129 -45.22 -9.43 -13.31
N LYS A 130 -44.55 -9.75 -14.42
CA LYS A 130 -44.95 -9.30 -15.77
C LYS A 130 -46.27 -9.95 -16.21
N SER A 131 -46.49 -11.23 -15.92
CA SER A 131 -47.72 -11.96 -16.30
C SER A 131 -48.93 -11.59 -15.45
N GLU A 132 -48.72 -11.29 -14.17
CA GLU A 132 -49.77 -10.93 -13.21
C GLU A 132 -50.04 -9.41 -13.20
N GLY A 133 -49.24 -8.62 -13.92
CA GLY A 133 -49.34 -7.15 -13.93
C GLY A 133 -48.94 -6.49 -12.61
N SER A 134 -48.20 -7.19 -11.74
CA SER A 134 -47.72 -6.72 -10.44
C SER A 134 -46.34 -6.07 -10.48
N LEU A 135 -45.76 -5.90 -11.68
CA LEU A 135 -44.54 -5.12 -11.89
C LEU A 135 -44.83 -3.63 -11.66
N GLN A 136 -44.33 -3.09 -10.56
CA GLN A 136 -44.56 -1.71 -10.13
C GLN A 136 -43.57 -0.77 -10.83
N SER A 137 -44.04 0.41 -11.24
CA SER A 137 -43.17 1.47 -11.77
C SER A 137 -42.85 2.45 -10.64
N GLU A 138 -41.62 2.44 -10.16
CA GLU A 138 -41.12 3.37 -9.15
C GLU A 138 -40.27 4.46 -9.82
N GLY A 139 -40.92 5.50 -10.33
CA GLY A 139 -40.26 6.50 -11.17
C GLY A 139 -39.77 5.89 -12.48
N ASP A 140 -38.46 5.99 -12.76
CA ASP A 140 -37.80 5.37 -13.92
C ASP A 140 -37.39 3.89 -13.70
N ASN A 141 -37.72 3.31 -12.54
CA ASN A 141 -37.35 1.94 -12.15
C ASN A 141 -38.55 0.98 -12.27
N LEU A 142 -38.25 -0.32 -12.43
CA LEU A 142 -39.23 -1.40 -12.35
C LEU A 142 -39.02 -2.19 -11.06
N ALA A 143 -40.09 -2.54 -10.35
CA ALA A 143 -39.98 -3.26 -9.09
C ALA A 143 -40.96 -4.45 -8.99
N TYR A 144 -40.54 -5.50 -8.30
CA TYR A 144 -41.34 -6.70 -8.04
C TYR A 144 -40.83 -7.46 -6.82
N ASP A 145 -41.69 -8.27 -6.20
CA ASP A 145 -41.33 -9.01 -4.99
C ASP A 145 -40.87 -10.44 -5.28
N VAL A 146 -39.86 -10.89 -4.54
CA VAL A 146 -39.40 -12.28 -4.45
C VAL A 146 -39.30 -12.67 -2.98
N GLY A 147 -40.38 -13.23 -2.44
CA GLY A 147 -40.47 -13.55 -1.01
C GLY A 147 -40.44 -12.27 -0.15
N PRO A 148 -39.61 -12.18 0.92
CA PRO A 148 -39.45 -10.96 1.71
C PRO A 148 -38.58 -9.89 1.02
N ALA A 149 -38.00 -10.17 -0.15
CA ALA A 149 -37.15 -9.24 -0.87
C ALA A 149 -37.95 -8.46 -1.92
N HIS A 150 -37.90 -7.14 -1.85
CA HIS A 150 -38.41 -6.24 -2.88
C HIS A 150 -37.28 -5.94 -3.87
N ILE A 151 -37.43 -6.40 -5.11
CA ILE A 151 -36.44 -6.26 -6.18
C ILE A 151 -36.70 -4.96 -6.93
N VAL A 152 -35.65 -4.16 -7.11
CA VAL A 152 -35.70 -2.89 -7.87
C VAL A 152 -34.70 -2.97 -9.02
N LEU A 153 -35.23 -2.92 -10.24
CA LEU A 153 -34.50 -2.84 -11.50
C LEU A 153 -34.36 -1.37 -11.90
N GLN A 154 -33.15 -0.84 -11.74
CA GLN A 154 -32.85 0.55 -12.06
C GLN A 154 -32.38 0.68 -13.50
N LYS A 155 -32.72 1.77 -14.18
CA LYS A 155 -32.22 2.02 -15.54
C LYS A 155 -30.70 2.20 -15.51
N SER A 156 -29.97 1.49 -16.37
CA SER A 156 -28.51 1.54 -16.41
C SER A 156 -28.02 2.95 -16.76
N TRP A 157 -27.02 3.44 -16.02
CA TRP A 157 -26.44 4.77 -16.19
C TRP A 157 -25.45 4.83 -17.38
N TYR A 158 -25.11 3.66 -17.93
CA TYR A 158 -24.24 3.51 -19.09
C TYR A 158 -25.10 3.41 -20.35
N ALA A 159 -25.10 4.47 -21.17
CA ALA A 159 -25.89 4.55 -22.41
C ALA A 159 -25.52 3.46 -23.45
N GLU A 160 -24.39 2.77 -23.27
CA GLU A 160 -23.84 1.75 -24.18
C GLU A 160 -23.86 0.31 -23.62
N SER A 161 -24.53 0.07 -22.47
CA SER A 161 -24.65 -1.28 -21.89
C SER A 161 -25.64 -2.16 -22.68
N SER A 162 -25.24 -3.39 -23.00
CA SER A 162 -26.14 -4.41 -23.59
C SER A 162 -27.27 -4.86 -22.65
N GLN A 163 -27.17 -4.52 -21.36
CA GLN A 163 -28.18 -4.76 -20.32
C GLN A 163 -28.75 -3.41 -19.86
N PRO A 164 -30.00 -3.07 -20.23
CA PRO A 164 -30.61 -1.77 -19.91
C PRO A 164 -30.99 -1.59 -18.43
N TRP A 165 -31.03 -2.67 -17.64
CA TRP A 165 -31.45 -2.64 -16.23
C TRP A 165 -30.31 -3.08 -15.30
N HIS A 166 -30.29 -2.55 -14.09
CA HIS A 166 -29.36 -2.90 -13.01
C HIS A 166 -30.13 -3.43 -11.80
N PHE A 167 -29.70 -4.57 -11.28
CA PHE A 167 -30.36 -5.22 -10.15
C PHE A 167 -29.95 -4.62 -8.81
N SER A 168 -30.96 -4.31 -8.00
CA SER A 168 -30.85 -4.01 -6.57
C SER A 168 -32.06 -4.61 -5.82
N PHE A 169 -31.97 -4.75 -4.51
CA PHE A 169 -33.10 -5.23 -3.70
C PHE A 169 -33.01 -4.71 -2.26
N HIS A 170 -34.13 -4.75 -1.55
CA HIS A 170 -34.20 -4.51 -0.10
C HIS A 170 -35.13 -5.52 0.57
N MET A 171 -34.91 -5.83 1.84
CA MET A 171 -35.77 -6.73 2.61
C MET A 171 -36.93 -5.93 3.20
N GLN A 172 -38.15 -6.46 3.11
CA GLN A 172 -39.33 -5.86 3.74
C GLN A 172 -39.26 -6.06 5.26
N ASP A 173 -39.44 -4.98 6.04
CA ASP A 173 -39.37 -4.99 7.50
C ASP A 173 -40.41 -5.95 8.12
N VAL A 174 -39.92 -6.94 8.88
CA VAL A 174 -40.77 -7.72 9.79
C VAL A 174 -40.95 -6.91 11.08
N PRO A 175 -42.18 -6.60 11.53
CA PRO A 175 -42.40 -5.74 12.69
C PRO A 175 -41.86 -6.39 13.98
N ALA A 176 -40.98 -5.66 14.67
CA ALA A 176 -40.36 -6.06 15.93
C ALA A 176 -41.37 -6.10 17.11
N ARG A 177 -41.23 -7.12 17.96
CA ARG A 177 -41.91 -7.23 19.27
C ARG A 177 -41.37 -6.17 20.27
N PRO A 178 -42.16 -5.75 21.27
CA PRO A 178 -41.98 -4.47 21.96
C PRO A 178 -40.89 -4.47 23.04
N ALA A 179 -40.38 -3.26 23.26
CA ALA A 179 -39.31 -2.86 24.18
C ALA A 179 -39.61 -3.10 25.67
N ILE A 180 -38.54 -3.30 26.46
CA ILE A 180 -38.54 -3.16 27.92
C ILE A 180 -37.68 -1.96 28.30
N THR A 181 -38.30 -1.08 29.08
CA THR A 181 -37.87 0.20 29.64
C THR A 181 -36.84 0.11 30.77
N ASP A 182 -35.89 1.07 30.75
CA ASP A 182 -35.35 1.92 31.84
C ASP A 182 -35.02 1.28 33.21
N THR A 183 -33.81 1.48 33.79
CA THR A 183 -33.57 2.63 34.68
C THR A 183 -32.11 2.78 35.16
N ALA A 184 -31.77 4.06 35.39
CA ALA A 184 -30.91 4.64 36.44
C ALA A 184 -29.38 4.78 36.23
N GLN A 185 -28.99 6.02 35.89
CA GLN A 185 -27.70 6.65 36.18
C GLN A 185 -27.61 7.11 37.65
N THR A 186 -26.43 7.07 38.27
CA THR A 186 -25.82 8.25 38.96
C THR A 186 -24.34 7.98 39.37
N PRO A 187 -23.53 9.03 39.58
CA PRO A 187 -22.09 9.05 39.33
C PRO A 187 -21.23 9.01 40.60
N ILE A 188 -19.97 8.55 40.49
CA ILE A 188 -18.98 8.70 41.57
C ILE A 188 -17.72 9.39 41.03
N GLN A 189 -17.54 10.60 41.52
CA GLN A 189 -16.31 11.38 41.56
C GLN A 189 -15.40 10.81 42.65
N ARG A 190 -14.09 10.60 42.41
CA ARG A 190 -13.03 10.60 43.47
C ARG A 190 -11.59 10.52 42.93
N GLN A 191 -10.93 11.66 43.05
CA GLN A 191 -9.64 11.91 43.73
C GLN A 191 -8.54 10.83 43.74
N HIS A 192 -7.37 11.27 43.27
CA HIS A 192 -6.04 10.70 43.53
C HIS A 192 -5.75 10.50 45.03
N THR A 193 -5.34 9.29 45.42
CA THR A 193 -4.37 9.07 46.50
C THR A 193 -3.47 7.88 46.17
N ALA A 194 -2.16 8.09 46.27
CA ALA A 194 -1.13 7.08 46.14
C ALA A 194 -1.08 6.16 47.37
N LYS A 195 -1.21 4.84 47.15
CA LYS A 195 -0.64 3.76 47.95
C LYS A 195 -0.26 2.64 46.98
N ALA A 196 0.94 2.09 47.14
CA ALA A 196 1.51 1.07 46.29
C ALA A 196 0.61 -0.18 46.23
N ASP A 197 0.28 -0.63 45.02
CA ASP A 197 -0.31 -1.94 44.76
C ASP A 197 0.75 -3.02 45.02
N GLU A 198 0.81 -3.53 46.25
CA GLU A 198 1.75 -4.58 46.68
C GLU A 198 1.52 -5.96 46.00
N HIS A 199 0.60 -6.09 45.04
CA HIS A 199 0.21 -7.37 44.43
C HIS A 199 0.22 -7.35 42.89
N ARG A 200 1.01 -6.47 42.27
CA ARG A 200 1.02 -6.34 40.79
C ARG A 200 1.91 -7.36 40.06
N PHE A 201 2.80 -8.06 40.76
CA PHE A 201 3.63 -9.13 40.22
C PHE A 201 3.46 -10.39 41.06
N THR A 202 3.33 -11.54 40.41
CA THR A 202 3.41 -12.85 41.06
C THR A 202 4.85 -13.14 41.48
N GLU A 203 5.04 -14.01 42.47
CA GLU A 203 6.38 -14.44 42.92
C GLU A 203 7.22 -15.06 41.79
N ALA A 204 6.56 -15.79 40.87
CA ALA A 204 7.19 -16.36 39.69
C ALA A 204 7.68 -15.27 38.72
N GLU A 205 6.87 -14.25 38.44
CA GLU A 205 7.28 -13.12 37.58
C GLU A 205 8.42 -12.30 38.21
N ARG A 206 8.38 -12.09 39.53
CA ARG A 206 9.48 -11.44 40.27
C ARG A 206 10.77 -12.23 40.13
N GLN A 207 10.70 -13.56 40.27
CA GLN A 207 11.84 -14.45 40.11
C GLN A 207 12.38 -14.43 38.67
N GLU A 208 11.53 -14.49 37.64
CA GLU A 208 11.96 -14.39 36.24
C GLU A 208 12.68 -13.07 35.93
N ILE A 209 12.07 -11.96 36.35
CA ILE A 209 12.64 -10.61 36.17
C ILE A 209 13.99 -10.50 36.89
N TYR A 210 14.11 -11.10 38.09
CA TYR A 210 15.37 -11.14 38.83
C TYR A 210 16.47 -11.88 38.07
N HIS A 211 16.17 -13.03 37.46
CA HIS A 211 17.13 -13.81 36.69
C HIS A 211 17.58 -13.09 35.41
N VAL A 212 16.64 -12.43 34.71
CA VAL A 212 16.96 -11.62 33.52
C VAL A 212 17.90 -10.47 33.85
N LEU A 213 17.66 -9.81 34.98
CA LEU A 213 18.50 -8.71 35.44
C LEU A 213 19.89 -9.19 35.87
N THR A 214 19.95 -10.21 36.72
CA THR A 214 21.22 -10.72 37.27
C THR A 214 22.03 -11.56 36.28
N GLY A 215 21.45 -11.97 35.16
CA GLY A 215 22.15 -12.69 34.09
C GLY A 215 23.21 -11.87 33.36
N GLN A 216 23.08 -10.54 33.34
CA GLN A 216 24.05 -9.64 32.67
C GLN A 216 24.38 -8.35 33.42
N LEU A 217 23.67 -8.03 34.52
CA LEU A 217 23.92 -6.84 35.33
C LEU A 217 24.43 -7.24 36.74
N PRO A 218 25.43 -6.53 37.28
CA PRO A 218 25.95 -6.81 38.61
C PRO A 218 24.94 -6.45 39.71
N THR A 219 24.87 -7.26 40.77
CA THR A 219 24.10 -6.97 41.98
C THR A 219 24.91 -6.10 42.96
N GLY A 220 24.23 -5.27 43.75
CA GLY A 220 24.84 -4.40 44.76
C GLY A 220 25.49 -3.11 44.22
N GLU A 221 25.53 -2.91 42.90
CA GLU A 221 26.09 -1.72 42.26
C GLU A 221 25.00 -0.73 41.81
N LYS A 222 25.36 0.56 41.74
CA LYS A 222 24.48 1.62 41.23
C LYS A 222 24.50 1.63 39.70
N LEU A 223 23.41 1.19 39.09
CA LEU A 223 23.26 1.13 37.65
C LEU A 223 22.38 2.27 37.14
N HIS A 224 22.66 2.79 35.96
CA HIS A 224 21.72 3.72 35.33
C HIS A 224 20.41 3.00 34.99
N MET A 225 19.28 3.63 35.30
CA MET A 225 17.96 3.09 34.99
C MET A 225 17.78 2.73 33.51
N ALA A 226 18.47 3.42 32.59
CA ALA A 226 18.46 3.12 31.16
C ALA A 226 19.07 1.74 30.84
N ALA A 227 20.12 1.32 31.54
CA ALA A 227 20.74 0.00 31.35
C ALA A 227 19.82 -1.12 31.85
N VAL A 228 19.20 -0.92 33.03
CA VAL A 228 18.19 -1.83 33.59
C VAL A 228 16.97 -1.92 32.68
N SER A 229 16.48 -0.78 32.18
CA SER A 229 15.37 -0.70 31.23
C SER A 229 15.65 -1.42 29.92
N LYS A 230 16.86 -1.27 29.38
CA LYS A 230 17.28 -1.93 28.14
C LYS A 230 17.35 -3.44 28.34
N GLN A 231 17.95 -3.90 29.43
CA GLN A 231 18.06 -5.33 29.73
C GLN A 231 16.69 -6.02 29.81
N LEU A 232 15.71 -5.36 30.41
CA LEU A 232 14.36 -5.88 30.51
C LEU A 232 13.63 -5.86 29.15
N ALA A 233 13.79 -4.80 28.35
CA ALA A 233 13.18 -4.71 27.03
C ALA A 233 13.75 -5.75 26.05
N ASP A 234 15.07 -5.89 25.99
CA ASP A 234 15.76 -6.81 25.06
C ASP A 234 15.44 -8.28 25.35
N ASN A 235 15.04 -8.61 26.59
CA ASN A 235 14.69 -9.97 27.01
C ASN A 235 13.16 -10.20 27.11
N GLY A 236 12.32 -9.29 26.60
CA GLY A 236 10.86 -9.50 26.52
C GLY A 236 10.07 -9.17 27.79
N TYR A 237 10.65 -8.36 28.68
CA TYR A 237 10.02 -7.87 29.92
C TYR A 237 9.84 -6.33 29.91
N PRO A 238 9.27 -5.70 28.85
CA PRO A 238 9.06 -4.25 28.83
C PRO A 238 7.98 -3.83 29.84
N LYS A 239 8.10 -2.62 30.39
CA LYS A 239 7.15 -2.06 31.38
C LYS A 239 5.68 -2.05 30.89
N GLU A 240 5.48 -1.89 29.57
CA GLU A 240 4.18 -1.89 28.90
C GLU A 240 3.45 -3.23 29.07
N ARG A 241 4.20 -4.35 29.07
CA ARG A 241 3.66 -5.70 29.29
C ARG A 241 2.94 -5.83 30.63
N TYR A 242 3.40 -5.07 31.63
CA TYR A 242 2.86 -5.08 32.99
C TYR A 242 1.93 -3.89 33.28
N GLY A 243 1.53 -3.14 32.23
CA GLY A 243 0.59 -2.02 32.34
C GLY A 243 1.18 -0.76 32.97
N PHE A 244 2.50 -0.58 32.91
CA PHE A 244 3.17 0.62 33.43
C PHE A 244 3.55 1.59 32.32
N ALA A 245 3.02 2.81 32.40
CA ALA A 245 3.39 3.90 31.49
C ALA A 245 4.82 4.45 31.72
N LYS A 246 5.36 4.32 32.95
CA LYS A 246 6.67 4.88 33.33
C LYS A 246 7.59 3.83 33.95
N MET A 247 8.84 3.78 33.49
CA MET A 247 9.84 2.78 33.91
C MET A 247 10.13 2.84 35.41
N LYS A 248 10.23 4.05 35.96
CA LYS A 248 10.44 4.24 37.40
C LYS A 248 9.31 3.66 38.25
N ALA A 249 8.06 3.75 37.79
CA ALA A 249 6.91 3.17 38.49
C ALA A 249 6.92 1.64 38.42
N PHE A 250 7.31 1.08 37.27
CA PHE A 250 7.49 -0.35 37.08
C PHE A 250 8.57 -0.92 38.01
N LEU A 251 9.76 -0.30 38.05
CA LEU A 251 10.86 -0.76 38.91
C LEU A 251 10.56 -0.59 40.41
N LEU A 252 9.85 0.47 40.80
CA LEU A 252 9.39 0.63 42.20
C LEU A 252 8.39 -0.46 42.61
N ALA A 253 7.57 -0.95 41.68
CA ALA A 253 6.62 -2.03 41.95
C ALA A 253 7.27 -3.42 42.03
N LEU A 254 8.51 -3.57 41.55
CA LEU A 254 9.33 -4.77 41.79
C LEU A 254 9.81 -4.86 43.25
N GLY A 255 9.61 -3.83 44.07
CA GLY A 255 9.74 -3.92 45.52
C GLY A 255 11.16 -4.22 46.01
N ASP A 256 11.30 -5.08 47.01
CA ASP A 256 12.51 -5.35 47.79
C ASP A 256 13.73 -5.89 47.00
N MET A 257 13.56 -6.32 45.76
CA MET A 257 14.66 -6.74 44.89
C MET A 257 15.45 -5.58 44.25
N LEU A 258 14.90 -4.36 44.24
CA LEU A 258 15.51 -3.19 43.60
C LEU A 258 15.32 -1.93 44.44
N THR A 259 16.34 -1.09 44.56
CA THR A 259 16.21 0.27 45.12
C THR A 259 16.52 1.32 44.07
N LEU A 260 15.77 2.43 44.13
CA LEU A 260 15.93 3.56 43.22
C LEU A 260 16.37 4.80 44.00
N GLU A 261 17.41 5.47 43.52
CA GLU A 261 17.90 6.74 44.06
C GLU A 261 17.97 7.78 42.94
N ASP A 262 17.48 8.99 43.20
CA ASP A 262 17.66 10.11 42.28
C ASP A 262 18.89 10.92 42.68
N GLN A 263 19.82 11.11 41.73
CA GLN A 263 20.99 11.95 41.93
C GLN A 263 21.13 12.96 40.79
N VAL A 264 21.52 14.19 41.12
CA VAL A 264 21.81 15.22 40.13
C VAL A 264 23.29 15.13 39.77
N MET A 265 23.59 14.65 38.57
CA MET A 265 24.96 14.60 38.03
C MET A 265 25.08 15.59 36.87
N GLY A 266 25.94 16.59 37.00
CA GLY A 266 26.12 17.62 35.98
C GLY A 266 24.89 18.51 35.73
N GLY A 267 24.00 18.65 36.72
CA GLY A 267 22.77 19.46 36.60
C GLY A 267 21.56 18.72 36.00
N VAL A 268 21.72 17.46 35.59
CA VAL A 268 20.63 16.61 35.08
C VAL A 268 20.22 15.61 36.16
N PRO A 269 18.93 15.53 36.54
CA PRO A 269 18.45 14.51 37.45
C PRO A 269 18.48 13.14 36.77
N GLN A 270 19.21 12.20 37.34
CA GLN A 270 19.30 10.82 36.86
C GLN A 270 18.86 9.86 37.97
N SER A 271 18.04 8.87 37.60
CA SER A 271 17.64 7.79 38.50
C SER A 271 18.62 6.61 38.36
N LEU A 272 19.24 6.25 39.48
CA LEU A 272 20.09 5.08 39.62
C LEU A 272 19.29 3.95 40.27
N VAL A 273 19.60 2.73 39.90
CA VAL A 273 18.93 1.50 40.34
C VAL A 273 19.98 0.56 40.92
N THR A 274 19.75 0.04 42.12
CA THR A 274 20.60 -0.98 42.74
C THR A 274 19.82 -2.28 42.85
N ILE A 275 20.38 -3.39 42.34
CA ILE A 275 19.77 -4.72 42.39
C ILE A 275 20.25 -5.43 43.65
N HIS A 276 19.33 -5.88 44.52
CA HIS A 276 19.68 -6.54 45.78
C HIS A 276 19.79 -8.06 45.60
N PRO A 277 20.85 -8.71 46.12
CA PRO A 277 20.96 -10.16 46.11
C PRO A 277 19.80 -10.83 46.87
N GLN A 278 19.11 -11.76 46.22
CA GLN A 278 18.02 -12.54 46.81
C GLN A 278 18.42 -14.02 46.94
N ALA A 279 18.96 -14.39 48.10
CA ALA A 279 19.56 -15.71 48.36
C ALA A 279 18.61 -16.91 48.19
N HIS A 280 17.29 -16.69 48.15
CA HIS A 280 16.28 -17.72 47.97
C HIS A 280 15.86 -17.94 46.49
N TRP A 281 16.32 -17.09 45.57
CA TRP A 281 16.05 -17.21 44.13
C TRP A 281 17.26 -17.67 43.31
N GLU A 282 18.41 -17.97 43.95
CA GLU A 282 19.64 -18.43 43.26
C GLU A 282 19.62 -19.90 42.79
N GLN A 283 18.52 -20.64 42.97
CA GLN A 283 18.37 -21.98 42.40
C GLN A 283 17.62 -21.94 41.05
N PRO A 284 18.17 -22.55 39.99
CA PRO A 284 17.55 -22.53 38.67
C PRO A 284 16.24 -23.34 38.68
N PRO A 285 15.13 -22.83 38.10
CA PRO A 285 13.93 -23.64 37.94
C PRO A 285 14.17 -24.73 36.89
N ALA A 286 13.62 -25.91 37.16
CA ALA A 286 13.63 -27.04 36.23
C ALA A 286 12.85 -26.68 34.95
N SER A 287 13.42 -27.05 33.80
CA SER A 287 12.91 -26.80 32.45
C SER A 287 11.42 -27.13 32.31
N GLN A 288 10.59 -26.11 32.07
CA GLN A 288 9.28 -26.24 31.46
C GLN A 288 9.16 -25.20 30.32
N PRO A 289 8.52 -25.56 29.19
CA PRO A 289 8.36 -24.65 28.07
C PRO A 289 7.47 -23.47 28.46
N ALA A 290 7.91 -22.27 28.06
CA ALA A 290 7.32 -20.99 28.41
C ALA A 290 5.82 -20.93 28.09
N ALA A 291 5.02 -20.55 29.08
CA ALA A 291 3.65 -20.10 28.87
C ALA A 291 3.68 -18.63 28.42
N HIS A 292 3.25 -18.36 27.19
CA HIS A 292 3.02 -17.03 26.65
C HIS A 292 1.61 -16.53 26.99
N VAL A 293 1.48 -15.33 27.60
CA VAL A 293 0.41 -14.30 27.38
C VAL A 293 0.92 -12.97 27.97
N GLY A 294 0.79 -11.76 27.39
CA GLY A 294 0.19 -11.30 26.15
C GLY A 294 0.68 -9.87 25.80
N GLY A 295 0.47 -9.45 24.55
CA GLY A 295 0.80 -8.10 24.06
C GLY A 295 1.03 -7.98 22.55
N SER A 296 1.17 -9.09 21.83
CA SER A 296 0.93 -9.20 20.39
C SER A 296 0.07 -10.46 20.22
N GLU A 297 -1.10 -10.37 19.58
CA GLU A 297 -1.86 -11.58 19.26
C GLU A 297 -0.96 -12.56 18.48
N GLU A 298 -0.97 -13.83 18.88
CA GLU A 298 -0.20 -14.84 18.18
C GLU A 298 -0.67 -14.95 16.72
N PRO A 299 0.26 -15.12 15.77
CA PRO A 299 -0.10 -15.35 14.38
C PRO A 299 -0.88 -16.68 14.26
N PRO A 300 -1.68 -16.92 13.21
CA PRO A 300 -2.62 -18.05 13.15
C PRO A 300 -1.92 -19.41 13.03
N GLN A 301 -2.52 -20.50 13.52
CA GLN A 301 -1.87 -21.84 13.50
C GLN A 301 -1.58 -22.34 12.09
N ARG A 302 -2.50 -22.06 11.15
CA ARG A 302 -2.38 -22.40 9.73
C ARG A 302 -2.80 -21.22 8.88
N MET A 303 -2.31 -21.17 7.65
CA MET A 303 -2.66 -20.10 6.71
C MET A 303 -4.01 -20.31 6.01
N ASP A 304 -4.49 -21.56 5.90
CA ASP A 304 -5.56 -21.98 4.98
C ASP A 304 -6.90 -21.23 5.13
N GLU A 305 -7.19 -20.73 6.33
CA GLU A 305 -8.48 -20.08 6.67
C GLU A 305 -8.33 -18.81 7.51
N ALA A 306 -7.10 -18.44 7.86
CA ALA A 306 -6.84 -17.34 8.79
C ALA A 306 -5.91 -16.27 8.22
N VAL A 307 -5.27 -16.53 7.07
CA VAL A 307 -4.43 -15.57 6.36
C VAL A 307 -4.98 -15.37 4.95
N PHE A 308 -5.46 -14.16 4.66
CA PHE A 308 -5.83 -13.76 3.32
C PHE A 308 -4.59 -13.67 2.41
N LEU A 309 -4.49 -14.59 1.45
CA LEU A 309 -3.42 -14.57 0.44
C LEU A 309 -3.81 -13.65 -0.71
N ALA A 310 -3.41 -12.38 -0.61
CA ALA A 310 -3.73 -11.38 -1.63
C ALA A 310 -3.21 -11.83 -3.02
N PRO A 311 -4.07 -11.88 -4.06
CA PRO A 311 -3.67 -12.33 -5.40
C PRO A 311 -2.50 -11.54 -5.99
N LYS A 312 -2.42 -10.24 -5.69
CA LYS A 312 -1.32 -9.35 -6.10
C LYS A 312 0.02 -9.78 -5.49
N THR A 313 0.05 -10.07 -4.19
CA THR A 313 1.26 -10.53 -3.48
C THR A 313 1.72 -11.90 -3.99
N LEU A 314 0.77 -12.80 -4.28
CA LEU A 314 1.06 -14.09 -4.89
C LEU A 314 1.60 -13.96 -6.33
N ALA A 315 1.06 -13.03 -7.13
CA ALA A 315 1.55 -12.77 -8.47
C ALA A 315 2.98 -12.19 -8.46
N ILE A 316 3.31 -11.34 -7.48
CA ILE A 316 4.67 -10.84 -7.25
C ILE A 316 5.62 -11.99 -6.90
N LEU A 317 5.22 -12.88 -5.98
CA LEU A 317 6.00 -14.07 -5.66
C LEU A 317 6.25 -14.93 -6.90
N ASN A 318 5.22 -15.16 -7.72
CA ASN A 318 5.35 -15.93 -8.94
C ASN A 318 6.28 -15.26 -9.96
N ALA A 319 6.28 -13.93 -10.03
CA ALA A 319 7.19 -13.18 -10.89
C ALA A 319 8.65 -13.39 -10.48
N TYR A 320 8.96 -13.45 -9.18
CA TYR A 320 10.32 -13.77 -8.72
C TYR A 320 10.75 -15.21 -9.02
N LEU A 321 9.81 -16.15 -9.10
CA LEU A 321 10.08 -17.57 -9.37
C LEU A 321 10.13 -17.90 -10.86
N THR A 322 9.32 -17.22 -11.67
CA THR A 322 9.04 -17.63 -13.07
C THR A 322 9.19 -16.49 -14.08
N GLY A 323 9.34 -15.24 -13.62
CA GLY A 323 9.34 -14.05 -14.48
C GLY A 323 7.95 -13.60 -14.93
N GLN A 324 6.89 -14.28 -14.49
CA GLN A 324 5.50 -13.98 -14.86
C GLN A 324 4.70 -13.46 -13.66
N GLU A 325 4.11 -12.27 -13.77
CA GLU A 325 3.11 -11.78 -12.81
C GLU A 325 1.74 -12.42 -13.11
N ALA A 326 1.61 -13.67 -12.69
CA ALA A 326 0.38 -14.46 -12.74
C ALA A 326 0.21 -15.22 -11.42
N PRO A 327 -0.98 -15.74 -11.09
CA PRO A 327 -1.14 -16.60 -9.93
C PRO A 327 -0.13 -17.76 -9.96
N PRO A 328 0.58 -18.03 -8.85
CA PRO A 328 1.54 -19.12 -8.80
C PRO A 328 0.82 -20.47 -8.88
N ALA A 329 1.55 -21.50 -9.34
CA ALA A 329 1.03 -22.86 -9.34
C ALA A 329 0.61 -23.29 -7.91
N PRO A 330 -0.42 -24.15 -7.75
CA PRO A 330 -0.89 -24.59 -6.44
C PRO A 330 0.23 -25.12 -5.54
N ALA A 331 1.20 -25.84 -6.13
CA ALA A 331 2.36 -26.35 -5.41
C ALA A 331 3.21 -25.26 -4.72
N VAL A 332 3.31 -24.06 -5.29
CA VAL A 332 4.03 -22.93 -4.69
C VAL A 332 3.25 -22.35 -3.51
N ILE A 333 1.92 -22.31 -3.60
CA ILE A 333 1.04 -21.90 -2.51
C ILE A 333 1.13 -22.91 -1.36
N ASP A 334 1.12 -24.22 -1.67
CA ASP A 334 1.28 -25.28 -0.67
C ASP A 334 2.65 -25.18 0.03
N GLN A 335 3.71 -24.87 -0.73
CA GLN A 335 5.05 -24.66 -0.18
C GLN A 335 5.15 -23.40 0.67
N LEU A 336 4.49 -22.30 0.30
CA LEU A 336 4.36 -21.08 1.13
C LEU A 336 3.71 -21.42 2.48
N ARG A 337 2.60 -22.15 2.45
CA ARG A 337 1.83 -22.57 3.64
C ARG A 337 2.67 -23.50 4.53
N ALA A 338 3.29 -24.51 3.94
CA ALA A 338 4.17 -25.44 4.65
C ALA A 338 5.39 -24.73 5.27
N ALA A 339 5.94 -23.72 4.61
CA ALA A 339 7.06 -22.94 5.11
C ALA A 339 6.68 -22.10 6.34
N TYR A 340 5.49 -21.50 6.33
CA TYR A 340 4.94 -20.81 7.49
C TYR A 340 4.75 -21.76 8.68
N GLU A 341 4.10 -22.90 8.46
CA GLU A 341 3.85 -23.88 9.52
C GLU A 341 5.17 -24.42 10.09
N LYS A 342 6.14 -24.71 9.23
CA LYS A 342 7.48 -25.13 9.64
C LYS A 342 8.18 -24.04 10.46
N ALA A 343 8.20 -22.80 9.97
CA ALA A 343 8.82 -21.68 10.68
C ALA A 343 8.18 -21.45 12.05
N ARG A 344 6.86 -21.60 12.15
CA ARG A 344 6.15 -21.54 13.44
C ARG A 344 6.58 -22.67 14.38
N LEU A 345 6.60 -23.92 13.92
CA LEU A 345 6.96 -25.09 14.72
C LEU A 345 8.41 -25.02 15.22
N GLU A 346 9.31 -24.47 14.42
CA GLU A 346 10.73 -24.34 14.73
C GLU A 346 11.09 -23.06 15.49
N GLY A 347 10.12 -22.16 15.74
CA GLY A 347 10.37 -20.87 16.38
C GLY A 347 11.11 -19.85 15.49
N ASN A 348 11.10 -20.06 14.17
CA ASN A 348 11.75 -19.22 13.15
C ASN A 348 10.81 -18.14 12.58
N LEU A 349 9.79 -17.72 13.34
CA LEU A 349 8.96 -16.56 13.00
C LEU A 349 9.59 -15.29 13.59
N GLU A 350 10.11 -14.43 12.72
CA GLU A 350 10.67 -13.14 13.11
C GLU A 350 9.57 -12.08 13.14
N TYR A 351 9.31 -11.47 14.30
CA TYR A 351 8.38 -10.33 14.39
C TYR A 351 9.14 -9.02 14.13
N ARG A 352 8.77 -8.29 13.08
CA ARG A 352 9.38 -7.01 12.70
C ARG A 352 8.39 -6.14 11.91
N ASN A 353 8.36 -4.83 12.17
CA ASN A 353 7.49 -3.85 11.50
C ASN A 353 6.00 -4.26 11.49
N ASP A 354 5.50 -4.75 12.63
CA ASP A 354 4.10 -5.17 12.79
C ASP A 354 3.71 -6.31 11.83
N ALA A 355 4.66 -7.19 11.50
CA ALA A 355 4.47 -8.36 10.67
C ALA A 355 5.32 -9.55 11.18
N TYR A 356 4.84 -10.77 10.98
CA TYR A 356 5.58 -12.01 11.23
C TYR A 356 6.19 -12.52 9.93
N ARG A 357 7.51 -12.64 9.92
CA ARG A 357 8.31 -13.02 8.77
C ARG A 357 8.84 -14.44 8.89
N PHE A 358 8.93 -15.13 7.76
CA PHE A 358 9.48 -16.48 7.64
C PHE A 358 10.19 -16.69 6.31
N PRO A 359 11.21 -17.56 6.27
CA PRO A 359 11.91 -17.92 5.04
C PRO A 359 11.05 -18.82 4.15
N LEU A 360 11.21 -18.70 2.83
CA LEU A 360 10.58 -19.56 1.84
C LEU A 360 11.55 -20.63 1.33
N PRO A 361 11.05 -21.81 0.92
CA PRO A 361 11.89 -22.96 0.60
C PRO A 361 12.50 -22.89 -0.81
N PHE A 362 12.15 -21.86 -1.58
CA PHE A 362 12.57 -21.67 -2.97
C PHE A 362 13.43 -20.41 -3.13
N LYS A 363 14.29 -20.42 -4.14
CA LYS A 363 15.12 -19.28 -4.54
C LYS A 363 14.49 -18.58 -5.74
N GLY A 364 14.64 -17.27 -5.83
CA GLY A 364 14.23 -16.51 -7.02
C GLY A 364 15.06 -16.87 -8.26
N LEU A 365 14.64 -16.40 -9.44
CA LEU A 365 15.35 -16.61 -10.71
C LEU A 365 16.83 -16.18 -10.66
N GLU A 366 17.14 -15.15 -9.85
CA GLU A 366 18.49 -14.64 -9.63
C GLU A 366 19.26 -15.39 -8.53
N GLY A 367 18.72 -16.48 -8.00
CA GLY A 367 19.35 -17.33 -6.98
C GLY A 367 19.26 -16.80 -5.54
N GLY A 368 18.63 -15.63 -5.34
CA GLY A 368 18.42 -15.01 -4.02
C GLY A 368 17.41 -15.77 -3.15
N ALA A 369 17.62 -15.74 -1.83
CA ALA A 369 16.69 -16.27 -0.85
C ALA A 369 15.40 -15.42 -0.80
N LEU A 370 14.26 -16.08 -0.68
CA LEU A 370 12.95 -15.44 -0.61
C LEU A 370 12.36 -15.60 0.80
N PHE A 371 11.57 -14.60 1.19
CA PHE A 371 10.88 -14.52 2.48
C PHE A 371 9.42 -14.14 2.24
N ALA A 372 8.57 -14.52 3.19
CA ALA A 372 7.21 -14.03 3.29
C ALA A 372 6.98 -13.33 4.63
N ALA A 373 6.02 -12.42 4.66
CA ALA A 373 5.57 -11.79 5.88
C ALA A 373 4.05 -11.72 5.92
N ILE A 374 3.47 -12.06 7.06
CA ILE A 374 2.05 -11.90 7.35
C ILE A 374 1.84 -10.77 8.34
N LYS A 375 0.76 -10.03 8.17
CA LYS A 375 0.40 -8.89 9.01
C LYS A 375 -1.07 -8.99 9.42
N ARG A 376 -1.39 -8.49 10.62
CA ARG A 376 -2.77 -8.36 11.06
C ARG A 376 -3.43 -7.17 10.35
N SER A 377 -4.68 -7.33 9.91
CA SER A 377 -5.44 -6.20 9.40
C SER A 377 -5.94 -5.32 10.55
N ASN A 378 -5.87 -4.00 10.38
CA ASN A 378 -6.54 -3.03 11.27
C ASN A 378 -8.00 -2.77 10.84
N SER A 379 -8.40 -3.29 9.67
CA SER A 379 -9.76 -3.15 9.16
C SER A 379 -10.57 -4.40 9.49
N ASP A 380 -11.72 -4.24 10.15
CA ASP A 380 -12.74 -5.30 10.28
C ASP A 380 -13.39 -5.68 8.93
N TYR A 381 -12.96 -5.04 7.83
CA TYR A 381 -13.43 -5.24 6.45
C TYR A 381 -12.94 -6.52 5.76
N ALA A 382 -11.97 -7.25 6.31
CA ALA A 382 -11.58 -8.55 5.78
C ALA A 382 -12.55 -9.63 6.28
N GLY A 383 -13.72 -9.72 5.64
CA GLY A 383 -14.82 -10.65 5.98
C GLY A 383 -14.51 -12.16 5.91
N ALA A 384 -13.27 -12.60 6.13
CA ALA A 384 -12.94 -14.01 6.34
C ALA A 384 -11.64 -14.28 7.14
N SER A 385 -10.72 -13.33 7.33
CA SER A 385 -9.42 -13.62 7.96
C SER A 385 -8.78 -12.38 8.60
N PRO A 386 -8.40 -12.41 9.89
CA PRO A 386 -7.78 -11.27 10.59
C PRO A 386 -6.33 -11.00 10.19
N TRP A 387 -5.70 -11.91 9.44
CA TRP A 387 -4.33 -11.78 8.93
C TRP A 387 -4.32 -11.79 7.42
N TYR A 388 -3.31 -11.18 6.81
CA TYR A 388 -3.08 -11.23 5.38
C TYR A 388 -1.60 -11.39 5.04
N LEU A 389 -1.31 -11.95 3.87
CA LEU A 389 0.03 -12.01 3.32
C LEU A 389 0.44 -10.62 2.83
N ASN A 390 1.22 -9.92 3.65
CA ASN A 390 1.70 -8.57 3.38
C ASN A 390 2.82 -8.56 2.33
N PHE A 391 3.72 -9.55 2.38
CA PHE A 391 4.88 -9.60 1.49
C PHE A 391 5.27 -11.03 1.13
N ALA A 392 5.76 -11.22 -0.09
CA ALA A 392 6.47 -12.43 -0.51
C ALA A 392 7.50 -12.09 -1.62
N GLY A 393 8.79 -12.24 -1.34
CA GLY A 393 9.86 -11.80 -2.23
C GLY A 393 11.26 -11.85 -1.61
N PRO A 394 12.29 -11.33 -2.29
CA PRO A 394 13.65 -11.29 -1.76
C PRO A 394 13.74 -10.40 -0.51
N ASP A 395 14.74 -10.62 0.33
CA ASP A 395 14.92 -9.80 1.53
C ASP A 395 15.18 -8.33 1.18
N ARG A 396 14.11 -7.54 1.18
CA ARG A 396 14.17 -6.07 1.13
C ARG A 396 14.07 -5.46 2.54
N PHE A 397 13.67 -6.24 3.55
CA PHE A 397 13.44 -5.77 4.93
C PHE A 397 14.74 -5.57 5.73
N GLY A 398 15.88 -5.98 5.20
CA GLY A 398 17.22 -5.63 5.71
C GLY A 398 17.79 -4.30 5.20
N ARG A 399 17.19 -3.67 4.18
CA ARG A 399 17.73 -2.49 3.49
C ARG A 399 16.69 -1.37 3.45
N ALA A 400 16.50 -0.66 4.56
CA ALA A 400 15.77 0.60 4.52
C ALA A 400 16.51 1.53 3.52
N PRO A 401 15.92 1.93 2.38
CA PRO A 401 16.65 2.67 1.34
C PRO A 401 17.35 3.93 1.88
N GLY A 402 16.72 4.57 2.87
CA GLY A 402 17.26 5.74 3.56
C GLY A 402 18.44 5.47 4.51
N LYS A 403 18.92 4.24 4.66
CA LYS A 403 20.07 3.88 5.53
C LYS A 403 21.29 3.35 4.76
N ILE A 404 21.14 3.19 3.46
CA ILE A 404 22.12 2.47 2.63
C ILE A 404 23.42 3.27 2.47
N LEU A 405 23.32 4.60 2.41
CA LEU A 405 24.50 5.46 2.37
C LEU A 405 25.30 5.38 3.69
N GLU A 406 24.62 5.37 4.84
CA GLU A 406 25.27 5.24 6.15
C GLU A 406 25.89 3.87 6.40
N GLN A 407 25.34 2.82 5.77
CA GLN A 407 25.94 1.48 5.81
C GLN A 407 27.17 1.40 4.90
N PHE A 408 27.18 2.16 3.80
CA PHE A 408 28.30 2.20 2.87
C PHE A 408 29.50 2.95 3.45
N ALA A 409 29.28 4.13 4.02
CA ALA A 409 30.36 5.00 4.47
C ALA A 409 30.06 5.75 5.77
N PHE A 410 31.11 6.00 6.55
CA PHE A 410 31.08 6.97 7.65
C PHE A 410 31.08 8.38 7.07
N LEU A 411 29.98 9.11 7.26
CA LEU A 411 29.77 10.45 6.70
C LEU A 411 30.20 11.59 7.65
N GLY A 412 30.55 11.27 8.90
CA GLY A 412 30.66 12.26 9.97
C GLY A 412 29.29 12.78 10.43
N ALA A 413 29.24 14.03 10.89
CA ALA A 413 28.00 14.66 11.31
C ALA A 413 27.14 15.06 10.09
N TRP A 414 25.90 14.57 10.04
CA TRP A 414 24.94 14.88 8.96
C TRP A 414 24.83 16.38 8.61
N PRO A 415 24.71 17.31 9.58
CA PRO A 415 24.63 18.74 9.26
C PRO A 415 25.84 19.25 8.48
N SER A 416 27.05 18.79 8.83
CA SER A 416 28.29 19.20 8.16
C SER A 416 28.44 18.58 6.78
N PHE A 417 28.08 17.30 6.63
CA PHE A 417 28.04 16.62 5.34
C PHE A 417 27.09 17.33 4.36
N LEU A 418 25.87 17.62 4.81
CA LEU A 418 24.85 18.28 3.99
C LEU A 418 25.20 19.73 3.69
N GLU A 419 25.78 20.46 4.66
CA GLU A 419 26.24 21.83 4.45
C GLU A 419 27.35 21.90 3.39
N GLY A 420 28.32 20.96 3.42
CA GLY A 420 29.38 20.89 2.42
C GLY A 420 28.86 20.65 1.00
N LEU A 421 27.82 19.82 0.86
CA LEU A 421 27.14 19.61 -0.42
C LEU A 421 26.36 20.86 -0.85
N ALA A 422 25.53 21.41 0.04
CA ALA A 422 24.67 22.55 -0.25
C ALA A 422 25.47 23.81 -0.66
N GLN A 423 26.64 24.05 -0.08
CA GLN A 423 27.50 25.18 -0.42
C GLN A 423 28.10 25.10 -1.82
N LYS A 424 28.35 23.88 -2.33
CA LYS A 424 28.96 23.64 -3.65
C LYS A 424 27.90 23.51 -4.75
N ALA A 425 26.71 23.03 -4.39
CA ALA A 425 25.60 22.82 -5.32
C ALA A 425 24.96 24.15 -5.78
N LEU A 426 24.24 24.08 -6.89
CA LEU A 426 23.36 25.15 -7.35
C LEU A 426 22.39 25.55 -6.22
N PRO A 427 22.25 26.85 -5.89
CA PRO A 427 21.43 27.27 -4.75
C PRO A 427 19.95 26.90 -4.89
N GLU A 428 19.43 26.22 -3.87
CA GLU A 428 18.05 25.74 -3.77
C GLU A 428 17.54 25.77 -2.32
N PRO A 429 16.21 25.85 -2.12
CA PRO A 429 15.61 25.65 -0.79
C PRO A 429 15.69 24.17 -0.40
N TRP A 430 16.48 23.87 0.63
CA TRP A 430 16.71 22.50 1.12
C TRP A 430 15.85 22.11 2.33
N ASP A 431 14.93 22.98 2.73
CA ASP A 431 14.03 22.81 3.87
C ASP A 431 12.63 23.36 3.55
N PHE A 432 11.62 22.87 4.28
CA PHE A 432 10.24 23.38 4.21
C PHE A 432 10.04 24.50 5.24
N GLY A 433 9.62 25.69 4.79
CA GLY A 433 9.26 26.83 5.63
C GLY A 433 10.33 27.36 6.61
N GLU A 434 10.05 28.49 7.25
CA GLU A 434 10.86 29.02 8.36
C GLU A 434 10.40 28.36 9.67
N GLY A 435 10.94 27.18 9.99
CA GLY A 435 10.56 26.48 11.23
C GLY A 435 10.92 25.00 11.33
N SER A 436 11.41 24.37 10.26
CA SER A 436 11.89 22.99 10.33
C SER A 436 13.06 22.86 11.33
N HIS A 437 12.87 22.08 12.39
CA HIS A 437 13.94 21.71 13.32
C HIS A 437 15.02 20.82 12.67
N LYS A 438 14.76 20.28 11.46
CA LYS A 438 15.70 19.46 10.68
C LYS A 438 16.29 20.34 9.56
N ARG A 439 17.56 20.74 9.69
CA ARG A 439 18.29 21.52 8.67
C ARG A 439 18.70 20.61 7.50
N TYR A 440 18.50 21.05 6.26
CA TYR A 440 18.75 20.32 5.02
C TYR A 440 17.93 19.02 4.85
N HIS A 441 16.70 18.97 5.37
CA HIS A 441 15.89 17.75 5.33
C HIS A 441 15.63 17.22 3.91
N ILE A 442 15.31 18.12 2.96
CA ILE A 442 15.07 17.76 1.56
C ILE A 442 16.34 17.19 0.94
N LEU A 443 17.49 17.83 1.19
CA LEU A 443 18.79 17.39 0.67
C LEU A 443 19.19 16.03 1.23
N GLN A 444 18.92 15.79 2.52
CA GLN A 444 19.21 14.52 3.17
C GLN A 444 18.45 13.37 2.50
N LYS A 445 17.13 13.51 2.32
CA LYS A 445 16.31 12.49 1.66
C LYS A 445 16.74 12.31 0.20
N TYR A 446 17.01 13.41 -0.51
CA TYR A 446 17.50 13.38 -1.88
C TYR A 446 18.77 12.54 -2.03
N ILE A 447 19.81 12.81 -1.23
CA ILE A 447 21.10 12.13 -1.39
C ILE A 447 21.03 10.66 -0.95
N GLN A 448 20.25 10.34 0.09
CA GLN A 448 20.02 8.97 0.55
C GLN A 448 19.37 8.10 -0.55
N TYR A 449 18.27 8.57 -1.14
CA TYR A 449 17.56 7.81 -2.17
C TYR A 449 18.28 7.81 -3.53
N THR A 450 19.02 8.88 -3.86
CA THR A 450 19.89 8.91 -5.05
C THR A 450 21.01 7.87 -4.93
N PHE A 451 21.67 7.79 -3.77
CA PHE A 451 22.68 6.75 -3.54
C PHE A 451 22.10 5.34 -3.64
N TYR A 452 20.93 5.12 -3.04
CA TYR A 452 20.24 3.84 -3.15
C TYR A 452 19.94 3.46 -4.62
N ARG A 453 19.44 4.42 -5.43
CA ARG A 453 19.21 4.19 -6.86
C ARG A 453 20.50 3.87 -7.61
N LEU A 454 21.59 4.58 -7.35
CA LEU A 454 22.89 4.31 -7.95
C LEU A 454 23.42 2.92 -7.60
N GLN A 455 23.17 2.43 -6.38
CA GLN A 455 23.54 1.07 -5.98
C GLN A 455 22.72 0.02 -6.76
N LEU A 456 21.44 0.26 -7.01
CA LEU A 456 20.60 -0.62 -7.83
C LEU A 456 21.05 -0.64 -9.30
N GLU A 457 21.57 0.47 -9.81
CA GLU A 457 22.08 0.61 -11.17
C GLU A 457 23.56 0.20 -11.34
N ASP A 458 24.22 -0.23 -10.27
CA ASP A 458 25.66 -0.55 -10.24
C ASP A 458 26.54 0.63 -10.70
N LYS A 459 26.17 1.85 -10.29
CA LYS A 459 26.84 3.11 -10.66
C LYS A 459 27.68 3.73 -9.54
N VAL A 460 27.81 3.05 -8.41
CA VAL A 460 28.76 3.42 -7.35
C VAL A 460 30.12 2.85 -7.72
N CYS A 461 31.08 3.71 -8.05
CA CYS A 461 32.39 3.28 -8.53
C CYS A 461 33.34 3.01 -7.36
N ILE A 462 34.05 1.88 -7.41
CA ILE A 462 35.13 1.51 -6.49
C ILE A 462 36.37 1.21 -7.35
N ALA A 463 37.50 1.83 -7.02
CA ALA A 463 38.75 1.62 -7.75
C ALA A 463 39.22 0.16 -7.61
N GLU A 464 39.95 -0.36 -8.60
CA GLU A 464 40.38 -1.78 -8.63
C GLU A 464 41.23 -2.16 -7.41
N ASP A 465 42.08 -1.24 -6.96
CA ASP A 465 42.91 -1.39 -5.77
C ASP A 465 42.17 -1.11 -4.45
N LYS A 466 40.86 -0.79 -4.54
CA LYS A 466 39.99 -0.38 -3.44
C LYS A 466 40.51 0.82 -2.66
N SER A 467 41.40 1.64 -3.23
CA SER A 467 41.95 2.83 -2.55
C SER A 467 41.00 4.02 -2.57
N PHE A 468 39.95 3.95 -3.39
CA PHE A 468 39.05 5.07 -3.64
C PHE A 468 37.68 4.58 -4.08
N ALA A 469 36.63 5.28 -3.65
CA ALA A 469 35.28 5.08 -4.15
C ALA A 469 34.59 6.43 -4.40
N ALA A 470 33.70 6.49 -5.38
CA ALA A 470 32.95 7.70 -5.68
C ALA A 470 31.61 7.40 -6.34
N PHE A 471 30.67 8.34 -6.18
CA PHE A 471 29.43 8.34 -6.94
C PHE A 471 29.04 9.77 -7.35
N ASN A 472 28.26 9.89 -8.43
CA ASN A 472 27.72 11.16 -8.89
C ASN A 472 26.47 11.53 -8.08
N THR A 473 26.45 12.70 -7.45
CA THR A 473 25.34 13.11 -6.58
C THR A 473 24.06 13.50 -7.36
N GLY A 474 24.16 13.65 -8.68
CA GLY A 474 23.09 14.20 -9.52
C GLY A 474 22.86 15.71 -9.34
N LEU A 475 23.58 16.34 -8.40
CA LEU A 475 23.61 17.79 -8.22
C LEU A 475 24.78 18.37 -9.00
N VAL A 476 24.63 19.65 -9.35
CA VAL A 476 25.62 20.40 -10.12
C VAL A 476 26.03 21.68 -9.40
N THR A 477 27.19 22.23 -9.75
CA THR A 477 27.62 23.56 -9.29
C THR A 477 26.78 24.68 -9.91
N PRO A 478 26.94 25.94 -9.48
CA PRO A 478 26.37 27.10 -10.18
C PRO A 478 26.78 27.24 -11.66
N HIS A 479 27.83 26.53 -12.08
CA HIS A 479 28.31 26.47 -13.46
C HIS A 479 27.85 25.21 -14.21
N TYR A 480 26.96 24.41 -13.61
CA TYR A 480 26.43 23.15 -14.15
C TYR A 480 27.49 22.04 -14.30
N ASP A 481 28.57 22.09 -13.51
CA ASP A 481 29.51 20.97 -13.41
C ASP A 481 28.97 19.92 -12.42
N ASP A 482 29.06 18.63 -12.76
CA ASP A 482 28.67 17.54 -11.88
C ASP A 482 29.43 17.55 -10.54
N LEU A 483 28.69 17.29 -9.45
CA LEU A 483 29.24 17.08 -8.13
C LEU A 483 29.30 15.60 -7.79
N TYR A 484 30.49 15.15 -7.38
CA TYR A 484 30.76 13.78 -6.97
C TYR A 484 31.04 13.70 -5.48
N ALA A 485 30.49 12.70 -4.81
CA ALA A 485 30.87 12.33 -3.45
C ALA A 485 32.02 11.34 -3.50
N CYS A 486 33.12 11.63 -2.81
CA CYS A 486 34.34 10.84 -2.83
C CYS A 486 34.65 10.24 -1.46
N PHE A 487 35.17 9.02 -1.46
CA PHE A 487 35.39 8.19 -0.28
C PHE A 487 36.73 7.48 -0.34
N GLU A 488 37.29 7.24 0.84
CA GLU A 488 38.50 6.45 1.05
C GLU A 488 38.22 5.28 1.99
N PRO A 489 39.04 4.22 1.95
CA PRO A 489 38.95 3.12 2.90
C PRO A 489 38.98 3.64 4.33
N ASN A 490 38.13 3.10 5.18
CA ASN A 490 38.19 3.36 6.59
C ASN A 490 39.28 2.50 7.26
N ASP A 491 39.65 2.84 8.49
CA ASP A 491 40.62 2.08 9.27
C ASP A 491 40.14 0.63 9.50
N GLU A 492 41.09 -0.31 9.63
CA GLU A 492 40.77 -1.70 9.91
C GLU A 492 39.94 -1.84 11.20
N GLY A 493 38.79 -2.51 11.11
CA GLY A 493 37.87 -2.71 12.23
C GLY A 493 36.78 -1.64 12.38
N ALA A 494 36.74 -0.62 11.51
CA ALA A 494 35.65 0.33 11.46
C ALA A 494 34.31 -0.33 11.05
N ALA A 495 33.20 0.25 11.51
CA ALA A 495 31.85 -0.27 11.24
C ALA A 495 31.44 -0.17 9.75
N THR A 496 32.07 0.72 8.99
CA THR A 496 31.84 0.93 7.55
C THR A 496 33.14 0.79 6.80
N ALA A 497 33.10 0.23 5.59
CA ALA A 497 34.28 0.02 4.76
C ALA A 497 34.90 1.33 4.25
N TRP A 498 34.08 2.37 4.12
CA TRP A 498 34.48 3.66 3.55
C TRP A 498 34.28 4.79 4.56
N HIS A 499 34.99 5.88 4.38
CA HIS A 499 34.74 7.16 5.04
C HIS A 499 34.68 8.28 4.00
N PHE A 500 33.80 9.25 4.22
CA PHE A 500 33.62 10.39 3.33
C PHE A 500 34.82 11.36 3.38
N VAL A 501 35.28 11.81 2.22
CA VAL A 501 36.43 12.72 2.08
C VAL A 501 35.98 14.14 1.75
N ASP A 502 35.40 14.35 0.56
CA ASP A 502 34.89 15.66 0.12
C ASP A 502 33.94 15.48 -1.09
N PHE A 503 33.16 16.53 -1.37
CA PHE A 503 32.50 16.69 -2.66
C PHE A 503 33.40 17.44 -3.63
N CYS A 504 33.54 16.94 -4.86
CA CYS A 504 34.39 17.57 -5.86
C CYS A 504 33.75 17.57 -7.25
N THR A 505 34.31 18.38 -8.14
CA THR A 505 34.06 18.31 -9.59
C THR A 505 35.25 17.60 -10.27
N ALA A 506 35.03 17.06 -11.47
CA ALA A 506 36.11 16.41 -12.24
C ALA A 506 37.28 17.37 -12.56
N ALA A 507 37.01 18.66 -12.72
CA ALA A 507 38.03 19.69 -12.97
C ALA A 507 38.69 20.22 -11.67
N GLY A 508 38.28 19.72 -10.50
CA GLY A 508 38.76 20.17 -9.20
C GLY A 508 40.21 19.75 -8.89
N ARG A 509 40.95 20.59 -8.17
CA ARG A 509 42.26 20.22 -7.60
C ARG A 509 42.07 19.24 -6.43
N GLY A 510 43.11 18.48 -6.09
CA GLY A 510 43.08 17.52 -4.98
C GLY A 510 42.24 16.29 -5.32
N VAL A 511 41.12 16.11 -4.63
CA VAL A 511 40.23 14.93 -4.76
C VAL A 511 39.66 14.80 -6.18
N GLY A 512 39.37 15.92 -6.87
CA GLY A 512 38.88 15.90 -8.25
C GLY A 512 39.88 15.31 -9.25
N LYS A 513 41.19 15.58 -9.08
CA LYS A 513 42.24 14.96 -9.88
C LYS A 513 42.28 13.44 -9.64
N ARG A 514 42.19 13.01 -8.38
CA ARG A 514 42.14 11.59 -8.02
C ARG A 514 40.92 10.89 -8.60
N LEU A 515 39.76 11.54 -8.63
CA LEU A 515 38.55 11.02 -9.26
C LEU A 515 38.79 10.70 -10.75
N VAL A 516 39.38 11.63 -11.49
CA VAL A 516 39.68 11.45 -12.93
C VAL A 516 40.78 10.41 -13.14
N ASP A 517 41.79 10.37 -12.27
CA ASP A 517 42.86 9.38 -12.34
C ASP A 517 42.36 7.96 -12.02
N ALA A 518 41.36 7.81 -11.13
CA ALA A 518 40.84 6.52 -10.68
C ALA A 518 39.73 5.93 -11.56
N PHE A 519 38.93 6.75 -12.25
CA PHE A 519 37.72 6.29 -12.95
C PHE A 519 37.64 6.76 -14.41
N ASN A 520 37.49 5.80 -15.32
CA ASN A 520 37.16 6.03 -16.72
C ASN A 520 36.23 4.91 -17.24
N PRO A 521 34.95 5.17 -17.51
CA PRO A 521 34.28 6.47 -17.42
C PRO A 521 34.13 6.97 -15.98
N LEU A 522 33.91 8.28 -15.82
CA LEU A 522 33.56 8.88 -14.52
C LEU A 522 32.23 8.31 -14.00
N PRO A 523 31.98 8.36 -12.66
CA PRO A 523 30.71 7.92 -12.09
C PRO A 523 29.52 8.59 -12.77
N GLN A 524 28.53 7.79 -13.17
CA GLN A 524 27.37 8.27 -13.92
C GLN A 524 26.24 8.68 -12.95
N PRO A 525 25.40 9.66 -13.31
CA PRO A 525 24.24 10.01 -12.51
C PRO A 525 23.17 8.89 -12.56
N ALA A 526 22.26 8.93 -11.58
CA ALA A 526 21.13 8.03 -11.51
C ALA A 526 20.19 8.25 -12.70
N SER A 527 19.66 7.17 -13.28
CA SER A 527 18.57 7.25 -14.25
C SER A 527 17.26 6.88 -13.56
N TYR A 528 16.17 7.60 -13.85
CA TYR A 528 14.88 7.33 -13.20
C TYR A 528 13.81 6.85 -14.18
N PHE A 529 13.84 7.32 -15.42
CA PHE A 529 12.84 7.03 -16.43
C PHE A 529 13.48 6.47 -17.70
N GLU A 530 12.70 5.73 -18.47
CA GLU A 530 13.12 5.16 -19.75
C GLU A 530 12.22 5.65 -20.91
N ARG A 531 10.98 6.02 -20.57
CA ARG A 531 9.94 6.37 -21.53
C ARG A 531 9.41 7.77 -21.28
N LYS A 532 8.85 8.39 -22.32
CA LYS A 532 8.21 9.71 -22.20
C LYS A 532 6.95 9.64 -21.34
N GLU A 533 6.26 8.50 -21.35
CA GLU A 533 5.05 8.26 -20.57
C GLU A 533 5.32 8.21 -19.05
N ASP A 534 6.58 8.05 -18.63
CA ASP A 534 6.99 8.16 -17.23
C ASP A 534 7.01 9.62 -16.75
N LEU A 535 7.03 10.57 -17.70
CA LEU A 535 7.17 12.00 -17.43
C LEU A 535 5.89 12.80 -17.72
N LEU A 536 5.01 12.28 -18.56
CA LEU A 536 3.84 13.01 -19.07
C LEU A 536 2.57 12.20 -18.83
N PHE A 537 1.58 12.86 -18.22
CA PHE A 537 0.25 12.27 -18.05
C PHE A 537 -0.52 12.28 -19.36
N ASP A 538 -1.02 11.10 -19.74
CA ASP A 538 -1.74 10.88 -20.99
C ASP A 538 -3.25 10.89 -20.75
N LEU A 539 -3.90 11.94 -21.26
CA LEU A 539 -5.33 12.21 -21.07
C LEU A 539 -6.25 11.29 -21.88
N GLU A 540 -5.70 10.51 -22.82
CA GLU A 540 -6.49 9.55 -23.60
C GLU A 540 -6.76 8.26 -22.82
N LYS A 541 -6.06 8.06 -21.70
CA LYS A 541 -6.18 6.88 -20.83
C LYS A 541 -7.19 7.12 -19.72
N GLU A 542 -7.86 6.05 -19.32
CA GLU A 542 -8.73 6.08 -18.15
C GLU A 542 -7.90 6.10 -16.86
N LEU A 543 -8.41 6.79 -15.84
CA LEU A 543 -7.86 6.82 -14.49
C LEU A 543 -8.88 6.18 -13.54
N HIS A 544 -8.51 5.05 -12.94
CA HIS A 544 -9.31 4.40 -11.90
C HIS A 544 -8.66 4.68 -10.54
N THR A 545 -9.43 5.12 -9.55
CA THR A 545 -8.89 5.54 -8.25
C THR A 545 -9.31 4.57 -7.15
N ASP A 546 -8.36 4.17 -6.30
CA ASP A 546 -8.62 3.35 -5.11
C ASP A 546 -9.11 4.24 -3.96
N PHE A 547 -10.41 4.50 -3.94
CA PHE A 547 -11.02 5.37 -2.92
C PHE A 547 -11.00 4.76 -1.51
N ASP A 548 -11.08 3.44 -1.39
CA ASP A 548 -11.00 2.79 -0.07
C ASP A 548 -9.61 3.03 0.53
N HIS A 549 -8.56 2.83 -0.25
CA HIS A 549 -7.20 3.08 0.22
C HIS A 549 -6.94 4.57 0.55
N ILE A 550 -7.56 5.50 -0.18
CA ILE A 550 -7.40 6.94 0.07
C ILE A 550 -8.20 7.37 1.31
N LEU A 551 -9.46 6.97 1.42
CA LEU A 551 -10.41 7.51 2.40
C LEU A 551 -10.41 6.75 3.72
N LEU A 552 -9.95 5.51 3.74
CA LEU A 552 -9.91 4.66 4.94
C LEU A 552 -8.46 4.51 5.41
N ASP A 553 -7.60 3.92 4.57
CA ASP A 553 -6.23 3.60 4.99
C ASP A 553 -5.34 4.84 5.15
N ASN A 554 -5.57 5.89 4.35
CA ASN A 554 -4.73 7.09 4.31
C ASN A 554 -5.49 8.38 4.66
N VAL A 555 -6.56 8.28 5.46
CA VAL A 555 -7.37 9.44 5.86
C VAL A 555 -6.54 10.55 6.53
N SER A 556 -5.46 10.19 7.23
CA SER A 556 -4.54 11.11 7.89
C SER A 556 -3.79 12.05 6.95
N ARG A 557 -3.75 11.74 5.65
CA ARG A 557 -3.09 12.56 4.61
C ARG A 557 -4.03 13.59 4.00
N LEU A 558 -5.34 13.51 4.28
CA LEU A 558 -6.30 14.52 3.87
C LEU A 558 -6.23 15.75 4.80
N PRO A 559 -6.52 16.95 4.30
CA PRO A 559 -6.48 18.16 5.12
C PRO A 559 -7.53 18.09 6.23
N LEU A 560 -7.12 18.40 7.46
CA LEU A 560 -8.04 18.44 8.60
C LEU A 560 -9.25 19.36 8.37
N PRO A 561 -9.11 20.58 7.82
CA PRO A 561 -10.27 21.44 7.56
C PRO A 561 -11.23 20.86 6.51
N PHE A 562 -10.70 20.14 5.52
CA PHE A 562 -11.51 19.42 4.54
C PHE A 562 -12.34 18.32 5.21
N LEU A 563 -11.70 17.51 6.06
CA LEU A 563 -12.41 16.46 6.80
C LEU A 563 -13.49 17.04 7.73
N GLN A 564 -13.23 18.18 8.37
CA GLN A 564 -14.20 18.89 9.21
C GLN A 564 -15.42 19.39 8.43
N GLU A 565 -15.20 19.98 7.25
CA GLU A 565 -16.27 20.45 6.36
C GLU A 565 -17.15 19.30 5.89
N GLU A 566 -16.54 18.24 5.35
CA GLU A 566 -17.28 17.11 4.81
C GLU A 566 -17.95 16.25 5.90
N SER A 567 -17.44 16.26 7.13
CA SER A 567 -18.04 15.55 8.28
C SER A 567 -19.20 16.30 8.95
N ARG A 568 -19.61 17.47 8.44
CA ARG A 568 -20.74 18.21 8.99
C ARG A 568 -22.03 17.39 9.01
N GLY A 569 -22.70 17.44 10.15
CA GLY A 569 -23.94 16.70 10.41
C GLY A 569 -23.72 15.24 10.84
N ILE A 570 -22.47 14.81 11.06
CA ILE A 570 -22.12 13.49 11.59
C ILE A 570 -21.40 13.67 12.94
N PRO A 571 -22.12 13.67 14.08
CA PRO A 571 -21.55 13.99 15.39
C PRO A 571 -20.36 13.11 15.80
N ALA A 572 -20.39 11.82 15.46
CA ALA A 572 -19.30 10.88 15.75
C ALA A 572 -17.99 11.31 15.07
N ALA A 573 -18.02 11.63 13.78
CA ALA A 573 -16.85 12.08 13.03
C ALA A 573 -16.33 13.44 13.55
N GLN A 574 -17.24 14.37 13.87
CA GLN A 574 -16.89 15.68 14.43
C GLN A 574 -16.17 15.56 15.78
N ALA A 575 -16.65 14.69 16.67
CA ALA A 575 -16.04 14.48 17.98
C ALA A 575 -14.61 13.92 17.87
N VAL A 576 -14.36 13.02 16.91
CA VAL A 576 -13.01 12.49 16.65
C VAL A 576 -12.11 13.57 16.07
N LEU A 577 -12.60 14.37 15.11
CA LEU A 577 -11.84 15.46 14.49
C LEU A 577 -11.46 16.57 15.48
N GLU A 578 -12.32 16.90 16.46
CA GLU A 578 -12.01 17.84 17.54
C GLU A 578 -10.90 17.30 18.46
N GLN A 579 -10.88 15.99 18.71
CA GLN A 579 -9.79 15.35 19.47
C GLN A 579 -8.48 15.35 18.69
N ILE A 580 -8.52 15.10 17.38
CA ILE A 580 -7.34 15.18 16.50
C ILE A 580 -6.74 16.58 16.54
N GLN A 581 -7.58 17.62 16.48
CA GLN A 581 -7.14 19.01 16.49
C GLN A 581 -6.55 19.44 17.84
N SER A 582 -7.00 18.84 18.95
CA SER A 582 -6.60 19.25 20.31
C SER A 582 -5.41 18.48 20.87
N THR A 583 -5.00 17.38 20.23
CA THR A 583 -3.86 16.58 20.68
C THR A 583 -2.62 16.86 19.84
N ASP A 584 -1.48 17.05 20.49
CA ASP A 584 -0.17 17.17 19.82
C ASP A 584 0.61 15.84 19.81
N GLU A 585 0.10 14.82 20.48
CA GLU A 585 0.75 13.52 20.58
C GLU A 585 0.54 12.68 19.32
N ALA A 586 1.63 12.43 18.57
CA ALA A 586 1.58 11.68 17.31
C ALA A 586 0.98 10.27 17.45
N ALA A 587 1.25 9.58 18.56
CA ALA A 587 0.68 8.26 18.82
C ALA A 587 -0.84 8.34 19.02
N ALA A 588 -1.32 9.34 19.76
CA ALA A 588 -2.75 9.57 19.96
C ALA A 588 -3.45 9.96 18.65
N LYS A 589 -2.85 10.86 17.85
CA LYS A 589 -3.35 11.21 16.51
C LYS A 589 -3.49 9.98 15.61
N ARG A 590 -2.52 9.04 15.60
CA ARG A 590 -2.62 7.78 14.82
C ARG A 590 -3.87 6.97 15.21
N THR A 591 -4.09 6.79 16.50
CA THR A 591 -5.27 6.08 17.01
C THR A 591 -6.56 6.79 16.62
N LEU A 592 -6.62 8.12 16.75
CA LEU A 592 -7.79 8.91 16.40
C LEU A 592 -8.09 8.90 14.90
N TYR A 593 -7.07 8.93 14.03
CA TYR A 593 -7.28 8.77 12.59
C TYR A 593 -7.78 7.35 12.24
N SER A 594 -7.32 6.32 12.95
CA SER A 594 -7.87 4.97 12.81
C SER A 594 -9.33 4.89 13.23
N GLU A 595 -9.71 5.57 14.33
CA GLU A 595 -11.10 5.69 14.76
C GLU A 595 -11.96 6.44 13.72
N LEU A 596 -11.44 7.56 13.20
CA LEU A 596 -12.11 8.33 12.14
C LEU A 596 -12.34 7.47 10.89
N SER A 597 -11.35 6.67 10.48
CA SER A 597 -11.50 5.72 9.37
C SER A 597 -12.65 4.75 9.61
N GLY A 598 -12.75 4.18 10.83
CA GLY A 598 -13.87 3.33 11.21
C GLY A 598 -15.22 4.06 11.07
N VAL A 599 -15.32 5.29 11.59
CA VAL A 599 -16.53 6.11 11.48
C VAL A 599 -16.90 6.39 10.02
N ILE A 600 -15.92 6.68 9.15
CA ILE A 600 -16.14 6.90 7.71
C ILE A 600 -16.67 5.62 7.06
N ALA A 601 -16.04 4.48 7.34
CA ALA A 601 -16.41 3.19 6.77
C ALA A 601 -17.82 2.73 7.19
N ASP A 602 -18.22 3.04 8.43
CA ASP A 602 -19.55 2.69 8.97
C ASP A 602 -20.64 3.71 8.59
N THR A 603 -20.27 4.81 7.94
CA THR A 603 -21.19 5.89 7.55
C THR A 603 -21.21 6.08 6.02
N PRO A 604 -22.02 5.31 5.27
CA PRO A 604 -22.04 5.35 3.81
C PRO A 604 -22.29 6.74 3.21
N ARG A 605 -23.06 7.59 3.91
CA ARG A 605 -23.30 8.98 3.47
C ARG A 605 -22.03 9.84 3.56
N LEU A 606 -21.22 9.66 4.61
CA LEU A 606 -19.96 10.38 4.78
C LEU A 606 -18.92 9.88 3.78
N TYR A 607 -18.77 8.56 3.66
CA TYR A 607 -17.88 7.95 2.66
C TYR A 607 -18.18 8.46 1.25
N ASN A 608 -19.44 8.40 0.81
CA ASN A 608 -19.81 8.85 -0.54
C ASN A 608 -19.60 10.35 -0.74
N ARG A 609 -19.80 11.16 0.31
CA ARG A 609 -19.54 12.61 0.26
C ARG A 609 -18.06 12.89 0.04
N LEU A 610 -17.18 12.28 0.84
CA LEU A 610 -15.73 12.37 0.69
C LEU A 610 -15.28 11.88 -0.68
N ARG A 611 -15.78 10.71 -1.12
CA ARG A 611 -15.48 10.12 -2.43
C ARG A 611 -15.81 11.08 -3.57
N ASN A 612 -17.02 11.60 -3.59
CA ASN A 612 -17.45 12.51 -4.65
C ASN A 612 -16.60 13.78 -4.67
N ARG A 613 -16.20 14.30 -3.51
CA ARG A 613 -15.37 15.50 -3.44
C ARG A 613 -13.93 15.26 -3.91
N VAL A 614 -13.37 14.08 -3.64
CA VAL A 614 -12.09 13.65 -4.21
C VAL A 614 -12.21 13.44 -5.73
N GLU A 615 -13.26 12.79 -6.21
CA GLU A 615 -13.53 12.59 -7.64
C GLU A 615 -13.61 13.95 -8.38
N ASP A 616 -14.35 14.92 -7.82
CA ASP A 616 -14.43 16.28 -8.37
C ASP A 616 -13.04 16.94 -8.49
N ALA A 617 -12.20 16.77 -7.46
CA ALA A 617 -10.83 17.29 -7.45
C ALA A 617 -9.94 16.61 -8.50
N ILE A 618 -10.11 15.30 -8.74
CA ILE A 618 -9.41 14.55 -9.79
C ILE A 618 -9.82 15.04 -11.17
N GLU A 619 -11.11 15.27 -11.40
CA GLU A 619 -11.61 15.80 -12.68
C GLU A 619 -11.11 17.24 -12.92
N LEU A 620 -11.00 18.05 -11.86
CA LEU A 620 -10.37 19.36 -11.95
C LEU A 620 -8.88 19.24 -12.31
N ALA A 621 -8.15 18.32 -11.67
CA ALA A 621 -6.74 18.08 -11.94
C ALA A 621 -6.51 17.65 -13.41
N LYS A 622 -7.34 16.76 -13.95
CA LYS A 622 -7.30 16.36 -15.37
C LYS A 622 -7.53 17.54 -16.31
N LYS A 623 -8.46 18.45 -15.97
CA LYS A 623 -8.67 19.70 -16.74
C LYS A 623 -7.44 20.61 -16.68
N GLN A 624 -6.78 20.71 -15.52
CA GLN A 624 -5.53 21.48 -15.37
C GLN A 624 -4.39 20.87 -16.18
N VAL A 625 -4.23 19.54 -16.17
CA VAL A 625 -3.25 18.82 -17.01
C VAL A 625 -3.51 19.06 -18.49
N ARG A 626 -4.77 19.02 -18.92
CA ARG A 626 -5.15 19.33 -20.31
C ARG A 626 -4.76 20.75 -20.72
N TRP A 627 -4.87 21.71 -19.80
CA TRP A 627 -4.45 23.09 -20.06
C TRP A 627 -2.93 23.25 -20.06
N ASN A 628 -2.25 22.63 -19.10
CA ASN A 628 -0.81 22.68 -18.93
C ASN A 628 -0.26 21.27 -18.63
N PHE A 629 0.41 20.68 -19.61
CA PHE A 629 0.96 19.31 -19.50
C PHE A 629 1.98 19.14 -18.36
N LYS A 630 2.57 20.23 -17.86
CA LYS A 630 3.51 20.22 -16.72
C LYS A 630 2.82 20.13 -15.36
N THR A 631 1.48 20.20 -15.33
CA THR A 631 0.71 20.12 -14.08
C THR A 631 0.90 18.76 -13.39
N ALA A 632 0.94 17.68 -14.17
CA ALA A 632 1.29 16.37 -13.64
C ALA A 632 2.79 16.31 -13.37
N ILE A 633 3.18 15.95 -12.15
CA ILE A 633 4.58 15.94 -11.73
C ILE A 633 5.06 14.50 -11.62
N PRO A 634 6.15 14.11 -12.31
CA PRO A 634 6.72 12.78 -12.15
C PRO A 634 7.43 12.63 -10.81
N CYS A 635 7.30 11.44 -10.22
CA CYS A 635 7.96 11.05 -8.99
C CYS A 635 8.48 9.61 -9.07
N TYR A 636 9.46 9.31 -8.21
CA TYR A 636 10.06 7.99 -8.11
C TYR A 636 9.89 7.44 -6.70
N PHE A 637 9.42 6.20 -6.59
CA PHE A 637 9.27 5.50 -5.30
C PHE A 637 10.43 4.52 -5.08
N PRO A 638 11.38 4.80 -4.16
CA PRO A 638 12.56 3.97 -3.96
C PRO A 638 12.25 2.52 -3.57
N THR A 639 11.26 2.29 -2.72
CA THR A 639 10.96 0.94 -2.18
C THR A 639 10.42 -0.03 -3.24
N ARG A 640 9.63 0.49 -4.18
CA ARG A 640 9.11 -0.28 -5.33
C ARG A 640 9.98 -0.17 -6.57
N ASN A 641 10.88 0.81 -6.62
CA ASN A 641 11.73 1.11 -7.77
C ASN A 641 10.90 1.43 -9.04
N VAL A 642 9.83 2.22 -8.88
CA VAL A 642 8.88 2.54 -9.95
C VAL A 642 8.73 4.04 -10.14
N MET A 643 8.47 4.42 -11.39
CA MET A 643 8.05 5.76 -11.77
C MET A 643 6.52 5.89 -11.67
N SER A 644 6.08 7.03 -11.18
CA SER A 644 4.68 7.40 -11.07
C SER A 644 4.51 8.88 -11.42
N LEU A 645 3.26 9.31 -11.58
CA LEU A 645 2.91 10.71 -11.75
C LEU A 645 2.07 11.17 -10.57
N MET A 646 2.05 12.47 -10.31
CA MET A 646 1.23 13.08 -9.27
C MET A 646 0.32 14.15 -9.86
N LEU A 647 -0.95 14.10 -9.48
CA LEU A 647 -1.96 15.09 -9.84
C LEU A 647 -2.32 15.95 -8.63
N PRO A 648 -2.43 17.28 -8.78
CA PRO A 648 -2.86 18.16 -7.70
C PRO A 648 -4.32 17.93 -7.33
N LEU A 649 -4.61 17.70 -6.05
CA LEU A 649 -5.98 17.66 -5.54
C LEU A 649 -6.32 18.97 -4.84
N SER A 650 -7.20 19.78 -5.46
CA SER A 650 -7.82 20.96 -4.85
C SER A 650 -9.10 20.55 -4.13
N LEU A 651 -8.99 20.28 -2.83
CA LEU A 651 -10.09 19.74 -2.02
C LEU A 651 -10.90 20.88 -1.40
N GLN A 652 -10.22 21.91 -0.88
CA GLN A 652 -10.84 23.02 -0.16
C GLN A 652 -11.17 24.22 -1.07
N TYR A 653 -10.19 24.65 -1.88
CA TYR A 653 -10.29 25.85 -2.70
C TYR A 653 -9.77 25.59 -4.10
N ASP A 654 -10.52 26.07 -5.10
CA ASP A 654 -10.09 26.01 -6.49
C ASP A 654 -8.75 26.74 -6.67
N GLY A 655 -7.80 26.10 -7.36
CA GLY A 655 -6.49 26.69 -7.68
C GLY A 655 -5.42 26.55 -6.60
N ARG A 656 -5.73 25.95 -5.45
CA ARG A 656 -4.74 25.54 -4.44
C ARG A 656 -4.76 24.03 -4.30
N ALA A 657 -3.62 23.38 -4.49
CA ALA A 657 -3.50 21.96 -4.18
C ALA A 657 -3.41 21.79 -2.66
N ASP A 658 -4.10 20.78 -2.14
CA ASP A 658 -4.09 20.39 -0.73
C ASP A 658 -3.39 19.04 -0.52
N ALA A 659 -3.47 18.16 -1.51
CA ALA A 659 -2.82 16.86 -1.55
C ALA A 659 -2.39 16.52 -2.98
N ALA A 660 -1.58 15.48 -3.13
CA ALA A 660 -1.16 14.95 -4.43
C ALA A 660 -1.69 13.52 -4.62
N LEU A 661 -2.47 13.27 -5.68
CA LEU A 661 -2.86 11.91 -6.07
C LEU A 661 -1.72 11.24 -6.82
N VAL A 662 -1.25 10.09 -6.33
CA VAL A 662 -0.26 9.27 -7.02
C VAL A 662 -0.96 8.39 -8.04
N VAL A 663 -0.60 8.55 -9.31
CA VAL A 663 -1.15 7.78 -10.44
C VAL A 663 -0.05 6.96 -11.12
N GLU A 664 -0.35 5.70 -11.37
CA GLU A 664 0.58 4.74 -11.96
C GLU A 664 0.03 4.15 -13.25
N LEU A 665 0.85 4.12 -14.29
CA LEU A 665 0.47 3.48 -15.54
C LEU A 665 0.51 1.97 -15.34
N THR A 666 -0.65 1.34 -15.44
CA THR A 666 -0.79 -0.11 -15.29
C THR A 666 -0.41 -0.84 -16.58
N ARG A 667 -0.18 -2.16 -16.47
CA ARG A 667 0.12 -3.02 -17.61
C ARG A 667 -0.98 -3.06 -18.67
N SER A 668 -2.23 -2.78 -18.29
CA SER A 668 -3.35 -2.70 -19.25
C SER A 668 -3.30 -1.44 -20.12
N GLY A 669 -2.48 -0.46 -19.74
CA GLY A 669 -2.37 0.83 -20.42
C GLY A 669 -3.21 1.94 -19.81
N ASN A 670 -4.02 1.68 -18.77
CA ASN A 670 -4.76 2.70 -18.01
C ASN A 670 -3.98 3.17 -16.78
N TYR A 671 -4.34 4.32 -16.22
CA TYR A 671 -3.80 4.79 -14.95
C TYR A 671 -4.61 4.25 -13.76
N GLN A 672 -3.90 3.95 -12.68
CA GLN A 672 -4.48 3.69 -11.36
C GLN A 672 -4.04 4.79 -10.39
N GLY A 673 -4.99 5.51 -9.81
CA GLY A 673 -4.78 6.33 -8.62
C GLY A 673 -4.60 5.41 -7.42
N GLN A 674 -3.36 5.26 -6.96
CA GLN A 674 -3.00 4.30 -5.91
C GLN A 674 -3.31 4.86 -4.52
N THR A 675 -2.88 6.09 -4.25
CA THR A 675 -2.95 6.72 -2.93
C THR A 675 -2.79 8.23 -3.06
N ILE A 676 -2.88 8.95 -1.95
CA ILE A 676 -2.56 10.37 -1.85
C ILE A 676 -1.31 10.60 -1.00
N LEU A 677 -0.61 11.68 -1.28
CA LEU A 677 0.52 12.19 -0.50
C LEU A 677 0.21 13.60 -0.01
N THR A 678 0.78 13.96 1.14
CA THR A 678 0.87 15.38 1.51
C THR A 678 1.82 16.11 0.55
N LEU A 679 1.67 17.43 0.45
CA LEU A 679 2.51 18.23 -0.46
C LEU A 679 4.01 18.13 -0.12
N GLN A 680 4.37 17.96 1.16
CA GLN A 680 5.76 17.77 1.56
C GLN A 680 6.31 16.43 1.08
N GLN A 681 5.56 15.33 1.27
CA GLN A 681 5.93 14.00 0.75
C GLN A 681 6.05 14.03 -0.78
N ALA A 682 5.05 14.60 -1.45
CA ALA A 682 5.06 14.75 -2.91
C ALA A 682 6.28 15.55 -3.40
N TYR A 683 6.67 16.61 -2.69
CA TYR A 683 7.85 17.40 -3.04
C TYR A 683 9.14 16.58 -2.91
N LEU A 684 9.28 15.82 -1.81
CA LEU A 684 10.45 14.95 -1.59
C LEU A 684 10.60 13.93 -2.74
N ASP A 685 9.51 13.27 -3.12
CA ASP A 685 9.53 12.23 -4.15
C ASP A 685 9.76 12.82 -5.56
N ALA A 686 9.18 13.99 -5.85
CA ALA A 686 9.41 14.70 -7.11
C ALA A 686 10.86 15.22 -7.23
N ARG A 687 11.43 15.72 -6.13
CA ARG A 687 12.76 16.34 -6.13
C ARG A 687 13.87 15.35 -6.47
N LEU A 688 13.64 14.05 -6.33
CA LEU A 688 14.58 13.00 -6.76
C LEU A 688 14.89 13.08 -8.26
N LEU A 689 13.91 13.45 -9.08
CA LEU A 689 14.10 13.55 -10.53
C LEU A 689 14.65 14.91 -10.93
N CYS A 690 14.02 15.98 -10.46
CA CYS A 690 14.39 17.34 -10.79
C CYS A 690 13.83 18.32 -9.77
N ARG A 691 14.35 19.55 -9.73
CA ARG A 691 13.76 20.63 -8.94
C ARG A 691 12.30 20.86 -9.40
N PRO A 692 11.29 20.68 -8.52
CA PRO A 692 9.91 20.98 -8.87
C PRO A 692 9.74 22.48 -9.09
N ASN A 693 9.70 22.92 -10.36
CA ASN A 693 9.31 24.27 -10.75
C ASN A 693 7.83 24.25 -11.17
N SER A 694 6.95 23.94 -10.22
CA SER A 694 5.50 23.83 -10.43
C SER A 694 4.75 24.98 -9.74
N GLU A 695 3.59 25.31 -10.29
CA GLU A 695 2.67 26.32 -9.72
C GLU A 695 2.03 25.84 -8.41
N TRP A 696 1.93 24.52 -8.19
CA TRP A 696 1.20 23.96 -7.05
C TRP A 696 2.07 23.19 -6.04
N LEU A 697 3.28 22.78 -6.43
CA LEU A 697 4.20 21.99 -5.60
C LEU A 697 5.51 22.75 -5.38
N ASN A 698 5.69 23.30 -4.18
CA ASN A 698 6.85 24.09 -3.79
C ASN A 698 7.20 23.91 -2.31
N THR A 699 8.31 24.50 -1.86
CA THR A 699 8.79 24.41 -0.47
C THR A 699 8.03 25.31 0.53
N GLU A 700 7.14 26.18 0.05
CA GLU A 700 6.30 27.06 0.87
C GLU A 700 4.96 26.41 1.24
N ALA A 701 4.63 25.26 0.64
CA ALA A 701 3.41 24.52 0.93
C ALA A 701 3.34 24.15 2.42
N GLN A 702 2.34 24.72 3.12
CA GLN A 702 2.02 24.35 4.51
C GLN A 702 1.62 22.87 4.54
N GLY A 703 2.37 22.06 5.30
CA GLY A 703 2.10 20.64 5.44
C GLY A 703 0.75 20.39 6.12
N GLY A 704 0.01 19.39 5.64
CA GLY A 704 -1.06 18.78 6.43
C GLY A 704 -0.47 18.10 7.68
N ASP A 705 -1.34 17.69 8.61
CA ASP A 705 -1.00 16.89 9.81
C ASP A 705 -0.49 15.48 9.44
N ALA A 706 0.50 15.37 8.55
CA ALA A 706 1.22 14.13 8.30
C ALA A 706 1.90 13.72 9.60
N LEU A 707 1.41 12.63 10.17
CA LEU A 707 2.18 11.85 11.10
C LEU A 707 3.45 11.40 10.37
N ASP A 708 4.62 11.57 11.00
CA ASP A 708 5.90 11.10 10.45
C ASP A 708 5.79 9.60 10.11
N GLU A 709 5.38 9.30 8.87
CA GLU A 709 5.43 8.00 8.23
C GLU A 709 6.76 7.94 7.49
N GLU A 710 7.86 7.95 8.25
CA GLU A 710 9.22 7.87 7.70
C GLU A 710 9.61 6.45 7.24
N GLU A 711 8.72 5.46 7.29
CA GLU A 711 9.02 4.06 6.97
C GLU A 711 7.89 3.36 6.20
N ALA A 712 7.91 3.47 4.87
CA ALA A 712 7.18 2.56 3.97
C ALA A 712 8.03 2.21 2.74
#